data_AF-B0WPF6-F1
#
_entry.id   AF-B0WPF6-F1
#
_cell.length_a   1.000
_cell.length_b   1.000
_cell.length_c   1.000
_cell.angle_alpha   90.00
_cell.angle_beta   90.00
_cell.angle_gamma   90.00
#
_symmetry.space_group_name_H-M   'P 1'
#
loop_
_entity.id
_entity.type
_entity.pdbx_description
1 polymer ?
#
loop_
_entity_poly.entity_id
_entity_poly.type
_entity_poly.pdbx_seq_one_letter_code
_entity_poly.pdbx_strand_id
1 'polypeptide(L)'
;MVTRLSLDWLNGLRPFWSHSILSVEGLILGLMDSLIKLVPEKSAAGEGGEGPAEGCAPTVAAKTTTNRRLLKMRQQVAKQNKFIQDTKKQIRVLSELAPKSVSDREELAFLKSRLDKENDLLKNLLKTLIEEQKKDASQPWEPVRLCTGPADDVCRNPWMLGTDQSGMEPRFSFDSTLSSLTSQVDLTAATKDISDRLQKELMNRDRVIAILQSRVEALTADVMKVQRDNTAILDKTPRPATRYCETDMVSRLQFYKENTDALERNLVKMGAALGAIRSELGTNVTGEPIGCSTLLSSTMESSTQSNGHPSLTTSGKNGRSSMTTASKTGDEQYVTLLKELAKKSDECKRLTDRLAKSCNCQTETPEQVELEALKSRCSELLNEQQEFKLLIREQGDQLDEYRNKYLAAQQKVEEQNIEMAKRDLTNQRVEEQINEEVARIKAKFQEKMRQLAPFPRLLEAEEKKVKELKKSNEKLLEELKKSVKETKALEIRLQSAHASQNAALEKEHNLLKVEMEQVREEIKKESKKYDQIKEQLVASQKEVEDVRAETAKIIARTKDRAQEDRAAAQAQKNALELELAKSRANAAVTIGNREAALREMQGQIGVLSSSFNDAQMQIQSLRHQLTCLQDDKYGSDSRA
;
A
#
# COMPACT_ATOMS: atom_id res chain seq x y z
N MET A 1 -62.81 -7.71 -2.66
CA MET A 1 -62.32 -6.36 -3.02
C MET A 1 -61.34 -5.92 -1.93
N VAL A 2 -60.23 -5.20 -2.15
CA VAL A 2 -59.41 -4.86 -3.35
C VAL A 2 -58.14 -4.16 -2.80
N THR A 3 -56.90 -4.35 -3.28
CA THR A 3 -56.25 -5.46 -4.03
C THR A 3 -55.39 -6.28 -3.03
N ARG A 4 -54.15 -6.81 -3.15
CA ARG A 4 -53.03 -6.86 -4.14
C ARG A 4 -52.28 -5.56 -4.47
N LEU A 5 -51.07 -5.72 -5.03
CA LEU A 5 -50.01 -4.72 -5.30
C LEU A 5 -49.40 -4.11 -4.00
N SER A 6 -48.09 -3.93 -3.85
CA SER A 6 -46.98 -4.09 -4.81
C SER A 6 -46.08 -5.28 -4.45
N LEU A 7 -45.83 -6.16 -5.43
CA LEU A 7 -44.82 -7.23 -5.35
C LEU A 7 -43.96 -7.23 -6.63
N ASP A 8 -43.57 -6.04 -7.10
CA ASP A 8 -42.99 -5.79 -8.43
C ASP A 8 -41.75 -4.88 -8.41
N TRP A 9 -40.73 -5.21 -7.58
CA TRP A 9 -39.45 -4.47 -7.62
C TRP A 9 -38.18 -5.28 -7.32
N LEU A 10 -38.21 -6.61 -7.54
CA LEU A 10 -37.02 -7.46 -7.33
C LEU A 10 -36.93 -8.67 -8.29
N ASN A 11 -37.60 -8.62 -9.44
CA ASN A 11 -37.48 -9.62 -10.52
C ASN A 11 -37.28 -8.92 -11.88
N GLY A 12 -36.03 -8.74 -12.26
CA GLY A 12 -35.62 -8.26 -13.58
C GLY A 12 -34.12 -8.45 -13.78
N LEU A 13 -33.71 -8.81 -15.01
CA LEU A 13 -32.30 -8.93 -15.45
C LEU A 13 -31.44 -10.05 -14.82
N ARG A 14 -31.94 -11.29 -14.88
CA ARG A 14 -31.18 -12.46 -15.36
C ARG A 14 -32.10 -13.27 -16.29
N PRO A 15 -31.67 -13.65 -17.50
CA PRO A 15 -30.84 -14.86 -17.66
C PRO A 15 -29.75 -14.76 -18.76
N PHE A 16 -28.96 -15.82 -18.90
CA PHE A 16 -27.77 -15.95 -19.79
C PHE A 16 -26.63 -14.97 -19.41
N TRP A 17 -25.35 -15.25 -19.66
CA TRP A 17 -24.73 -16.35 -20.41
C TRP A 17 -23.92 -17.31 -19.53
N SER A 18 -23.87 -18.58 -19.96
CA SER A 18 -22.82 -19.52 -19.55
C SER A 18 -22.10 -20.00 -20.82
N HIS A 19 -20.92 -19.47 -21.15
CA HIS A 19 -19.90 -20.12 -22.00
C HIS A 19 -18.62 -19.26 -22.10
N SER A 20 -17.49 -19.95 -22.32
CA SER A 20 -16.25 -19.46 -22.94
C SER A 20 -15.63 -18.13 -22.47
N ILE A 21 -14.86 -18.18 -21.38
CA ILE A 21 -13.63 -17.38 -21.25
C ILE A 21 -12.44 -18.33 -21.30
N LEU A 22 -11.99 -18.62 -22.52
CA LEU A 22 -10.71 -19.26 -22.82
C LEU A 22 -10.00 -18.38 -23.87
N SER A 23 -8.71 -18.13 -23.67
CA SER A 23 -7.78 -17.57 -24.66
C SER A 23 -8.18 -16.24 -25.34
N VAL A 24 -7.96 -15.12 -24.66
CA VAL A 24 -7.82 -13.79 -25.31
C VAL A 24 -6.40 -13.21 -25.12
N GLU A 25 -5.77 -13.41 -23.95
CA GLU A 25 -4.41 -12.92 -23.67
C GLU A 25 -3.35 -13.47 -24.63
N GLY A 26 -3.55 -14.67 -25.20
CA GLY A 26 -2.66 -15.27 -26.19
C GLY A 26 -2.63 -14.56 -27.54
N LEU A 27 -3.68 -13.82 -27.92
CA LEU A 27 -3.78 -13.20 -29.25
C LEU A 27 -3.06 -11.85 -29.34
N ILE A 28 -2.99 -11.11 -28.23
CA ILE A 28 -2.41 -9.76 -28.19
C ILE A 28 -0.87 -9.81 -28.24
N LEU A 29 -0.25 -10.83 -27.65
CA LEU A 29 1.20 -11.02 -27.68
C LEU A 29 1.72 -11.48 -29.05
N GLY A 30 0.91 -12.22 -29.83
CA GLY A 30 1.31 -12.71 -31.16
C GLY A 30 1.40 -11.62 -32.24
N LEU A 31 0.69 -10.51 -32.09
CA LEU A 31 0.61 -9.46 -33.11
C LEU A 31 1.75 -8.42 -33.04
N MET A 32 2.39 -8.23 -31.89
CA MET A 32 3.47 -7.24 -31.76
C MET A 32 4.83 -7.73 -32.28
N ASP A 33 5.10 -9.04 -32.25
CA ASP A 33 6.38 -9.60 -32.69
C ASP A 33 6.53 -9.63 -34.23
N SER A 34 5.41 -9.50 -34.96
CA SER A 34 5.38 -9.46 -36.44
C SER A 34 5.69 -8.08 -37.04
N LEU A 35 5.69 -6.99 -36.24
CA LEU A 35 5.84 -5.62 -36.76
C LEU A 35 7.27 -5.05 -36.71
N ILE A 36 8.25 -5.80 -36.18
CA ILE A 36 9.64 -5.34 -35.99
C ILE A 36 10.60 -5.89 -37.07
N LYS A 37 10.07 -6.56 -38.11
CA LYS A 37 10.86 -7.13 -39.23
C LYS A 37 10.34 -6.73 -40.62
N LEU A 38 10.39 -5.45 -41.00
CA LEU A 38 10.43 -5.06 -42.42
C LEU A 38 10.90 -3.60 -42.70
N VAL A 39 12.21 -3.36 -42.84
CA VAL A 39 12.84 -2.38 -43.77
C VAL A 39 14.26 -2.91 -44.06
N PRO A 40 14.72 -2.98 -45.33
CA PRO A 40 15.94 -3.71 -45.68
C PRO A 40 17.23 -2.87 -45.68
N GLU A 41 18.36 -3.54 -45.48
CA GLU A 41 19.66 -3.05 -45.95
C GLU A 41 19.69 -3.04 -47.48
N LYS A 42 20.34 -2.04 -48.10
CA LYS A 42 20.81 -2.17 -49.49
C LYS A 42 22.18 -1.53 -49.69
N SER A 43 22.98 -2.16 -50.53
CA SER A 43 24.42 -1.96 -50.71
C SER A 43 24.79 -0.79 -51.62
N ALA A 44 26.08 -0.43 -51.60
CA ALA A 44 26.66 0.67 -52.38
C ALA A 44 27.15 0.23 -53.78
N ALA A 45 26.91 1.10 -54.76
CA ALA A 45 27.62 1.33 -56.03
C ALA A 45 26.90 2.51 -56.74
N GLY A 46 27.52 3.41 -57.49
CA GLY A 46 28.95 3.68 -57.76
C GLY A 46 29.04 4.76 -58.85
N GLU A 47 30.17 5.50 -58.92
CA GLU A 47 30.50 6.50 -59.98
C GLU A 47 29.54 7.72 -60.08
N GLY A 48 29.91 8.90 -60.60
CA GLY A 48 31.21 9.45 -61.00
C GLY A 48 31.01 10.91 -61.48
N GLY A 49 31.99 11.81 -61.31
CA GLY A 49 31.87 13.21 -61.78
C GLY A 49 32.95 14.15 -61.25
N GLU A 50 33.53 14.95 -62.15
CA GLU A 50 34.66 15.86 -61.88
C GLU A 50 34.19 17.31 -61.61
N GLY A 51 35.05 18.13 -60.99
CA GLY A 51 34.81 19.58 -60.81
C GLY A 51 35.59 20.20 -59.65
N PRO A 52 36.64 21.01 -59.88
CA PRO A 52 37.53 21.49 -58.82
C PRO A 52 37.16 22.88 -58.26
N ALA A 53 37.43 23.08 -56.97
CA ALA A 53 37.62 24.40 -56.35
C ALA A 53 38.53 24.29 -55.12
N GLU A 54 39.51 25.17 -55.00
CA GLU A 54 40.40 25.24 -53.83
C GLU A 54 39.71 25.97 -52.65
N GLY A 55 39.92 25.51 -51.42
CA GLY A 55 39.34 26.15 -50.23
C GLY A 55 39.78 25.51 -48.92
N CYS A 56 40.64 26.19 -48.15
CA CYS A 56 41.18 25.67 -46.89
C CYS A 56 40.22 25.89 -45.71
N ALA A 57 39.72 24.81 -45.08
CA ALA A 57 38.87 24.89 -43.88
C ALA A 57 38.90 23.62 -42.99
N PRO A 58 39.59 23.60 -41.83
CA PRO A 58 39.72 22.42 -40.99
C PRO A 58 38.63 22.32 -39.90
N THR A 59 37.35 22.07 -40.26
CA THR A 59 36.24 21.99 -39.27
C THR A 59 35.25 20.83 -39.39
N VAL A 60 35.21 20.10 -40.51
CA VAL A 60 34.18 19.06 -40.73
C VAL A 60 34.45 17.78 -39.91
N ALA A 61 35.71 17.36 -39.79
CA ALA A 61 36.08 16.12 -39.10
C ALA A 61 35.79 16.12 -37.59
N ALA A 62 35.79 17.28 -36.93
CA ALA A 62 35.48 17.38 -35.50
C ALA A 62 34.00 17.04 -35.22
N LYS A 63 33.08 17.65 -35.97
CA LYS A 63 31.62 17.56 -35.75
C LYS A 63 31.05 16.14 -35.91
N THR A 64 31.66 15.29 -36.73
CA THR A 64 31.27 13.88 -36.85
C THR A 64 31.73 13.04 -35.65
N THR A 65 32.85 13.40 -35.00
CA THR A 65 33.33 12.70 -33.80
C THR A 65 32.53 13.03 -32.53
N THR A 66 32.10 14.28 -32.35
CA THR A 66 31.28 14.68 -31.18
C THR A 66 29.91 13.99 -31.21
N ASN A 67 29.25 13.98 -32.38
CA ASN A 67 28.02 13.21 -32.61
C ASN A 67 28.19 11.72 -32.28
N ARG A 68 29.28 11.09 -32.71
CA ARG A 68 29.57 9.68 -32.40
C ARG A 68 29.84 9.44 -30.91
N ARG A 69 30.34 10.44 -30.17
CA ARG A 69 30.50 10.41 -28.70
C ARG A 69 29.16 10.55 -27.98
N LEU A 70 28.34 11.52 -28.36
CA LEU A 70 26.99 11.72 -27.81
C LEU A 70 26.11 10.47 -27.99
N LEU A 71 26.13 9.86 -29.19
CA LEU A 71 25.40 8.62 -29.46
C LEU A 71 25.85 7.46 -28.56
N LYS A 72 27.16 7.30 -28.31
CA LYS A 72 27.70 6.30 -27.37
C LYS A 72 27.22 6.57 -25.93
N MET A 73 27.25 7.82 -25.46
CA MET A 73 26.79 8.15 -24.11
C MET A 73 25.28 7.96 -23.94
N ARG A 74 24.47 8.28 -24.95
CA ARG A 74 23.04 7.95 -24.98
C ARG A 74 22.78 6.44 -24.91
N GLN A 75 23.56 5.63 -25.66
CA GLN A 75 23.48 4.17 -25.57
C GLN A 75 23.89 3.65 -24.17
N GLN A 76 24.85 4.31 -23.51
CA GLN A 76 25.26 3.96 -22.14
C GLN A 76 24.18 4.31 -21.11
N VAL A 77 23.54 5.49 -21.22
CA VAL A 77 22.36 5.87 -20.42
C VAL A 77 21.20 4.89 -20.62
N ALA A 78 20.93 4.46 -21.86
CA ALA A 78 19.90 3.47 -22.15
C ALA A 78 20.20 2.09 -21.52
N LYS A 79 21.45 1.62 -21.59
CA LYS A 79 21.89 0.40 -20.90
C LYS A 79 21.75 0.52 -19.38
N GLN A 80 22.10 1.67 -18.80
CA GLN A 80 21.99 1.93 -17.36
C GLN A 80 20.53 1.95 -16.88
N ASN A 81 19.63 2.60 -17.64
CA ASN A 81 18.19 2.56 -17.38
C ASN A 81 17.65 1.12 -17.38
N LYS A 82 18.14 0.24 -18.26
CA LYS A 82 17.74 -1.17 -18.25
C LYS A 82 18.19 -1.90 -16.98
N PHE A 83 19.45 -1.76 -16.55
CA PHE A 83 19.93 -2.36 -15.29
C PHE A 83 19.11 -1.88 -14.07
N ILE A 84 18.73 -0.61 -14.04
CA ILE A 84 17.85 -0.05 -13.01
C ILE A 84 16.45 -0.68 -13.05
N GLN A 85 15.86 -0.87 -14.25
CA GLN A 85 14.56 -1.53 -14.40
C GLN A 85 14.58 -3.00 -13.98
N ASP A 86 15.61 -3.76 -14.38
CA ASP A 86 15.77 -5.17 -14.02
C ASP A 86 15.96 -5.32 -12.50
N THR A 87 16.77 -4.45 -11.87
CA THR A 87 16.93 -4.41 -10.40
C THR A 87 15.63 -4.03 -9.67
N LYS A 88 14.90 -3.01 -10.17
CA LYS A 88 13.54 -2.65 -9.67
C LYS A 88 12.52 -3.78 -9.83
N LYS A 89 12.70 -4.69 -10.80
CA LYS A 89 11.84 -5.87 -10.99
C LYS A 89 12.16 -6.95 -9.97
N GLN A 90 13.45 -7.24 -9.72
CA GLN A 90 13.90 -8.17 -8.69
C GLN A 90 13.44 -7.74 -7.28
N ILE A 91 13.61 -6.46 -6.93
CA ILE A 91 13.17 -5.92 -5.63
C ILE A 91 11.66 -6.08 -5.44
N ARG A 92 10.85 -5.88 -6.48
CA ARG A 92 9.38 -6.06 -6.38
C ARG A 92 9.01 -7.51 -6.08
N VAL A 93 9.51 -8.47 -6.86
CA VAL A 93 9.27 -9.91 -6.65
C VAL A 93 9.67 -10.34 -5.24
N LEU A 94 10.83 -9.91 -4.74
CA LEU A 94 11.30 -10.22 -3.38
C LEU A 94 10.60 -9.41 -2.26
N SER A 95 9.83 -8.38 -2.60
CA SER A 95 9.01 -7.62 -1.63
C SER A 95 7.56 -8.11 -1.55
N GLU A 96 7.03 -8.62 -2.66
CA GLU A 96 5.70 -9.24 -2.76
C GLU A 96 5.70 -10.63 -2.09
N LEU A 97 6.81 -11.37 -2.24
CA LEU A 97 7.10 -12.56 -1.45
C LEU A 97 7.57 -12.17 -0.04
N ALA A 98 6.61 -11.87 0.85
CA ALA A 98 6.86 -11.44 2.23
C ALA A 98 7.99 -12.23 2.91
N PRO A 99 9.14 -11.61 3.25
CA PRO A 99 10.41 -12.31 3.44
C PRO A 99 10.39 -13.22 4.67
N LYS A 100 10.50 -14.53 4.39
CA LYS A 100 10.33 -15.65 5.33
C LYS A 100 11.65 -16.03 5.99
N SER A 101 12.77 -15.87 5.29
CA SER A 101 14.11 -16.10 5.82
C SER A 101 14.83 -14.77 6.14
N VAL A 102 15.95 -14.87 6.86
CA VAL A 102 16.87 -13.73 7.07
C VAL A 102 17.59 -13.39 5.76
N SER A 103 17.96 -14.40 4.98
CA SER A 103 18.60 -14.25 3.67
C SER A 103 17.76 -13.42 2.70
N ASP A 104 16.43 -13.60 2.71
CA ASP A 104 15.51 -12.83 1.85
C ASP A 104 15.62 -11.31 2.15
N ARG A 105 15.84 -10.96 3.42
CA ARG A 105 15.95 -9.57 3.89
C ARG A 105 17.32 -8.97 3.55
N GLU A 106 18.36 -9.78 3.67
CA GLU A 106 19.73 -9.40 3.30
C GLU A 106 19.86 -9.22 1.77
N GLU A 107 19.26 -10.09 0.97
CA GLU A 107 19.18 -9.95 -0.49
C GLU A 107 18.38 -8.70 -0.89
N LEU A 108 17.22 -8.46 -0.28
CA LEU A 108 16.42 -7.24 -0.52
C LEU A 108 17.21 -5.96 -0.15
N ALA A 109 17.99 -5.99 0.94
CA ALA A 109 18.84 -4.87 1.34
C ALA A 109 20.03 -4.67 0.37
N PHE A 110 20.67 -5.75 -0.07
CA PHE A 110 21.72 -5.73 -1.09
C PHE A 110 21.23 -5.16 -2.42
N LEU A 111 20.06 -5.62 -2.90
CA LEU A 111 19.47 -5.13 -4.15
C LEU A 111 19.05 -3.65 -4.06
N LYS A 112 18.58 -3.17 -2.91
CA LYS A 112 18.34 -1.73 -2.68
C LYS A 112 19.64 -0.93 -2.73
N SER A 113 20.67 -1.33 -1.98
CA SER A 113 21.99 -0.68 -2.01
C SER A 113 22.64 -0.71 -3.41
N ARG A 114 22.36 -1.76 -4.20
CA ARG A 114 22.74 -1.83 -5.61
C ARG A 114 21.96 -0.82 -6.44
N LEU A 115 20.63 -0.80 -6.35
CA LEU A 115 19.78 0.13 -7.09
C LEU A 115 20.21 1.59 -6.89
N ASP A 116 20.58 1.97 -5.67
CA ASP A 116 21.08 3.32 -5.37
C ASP A 116 22.40 3.63 -6.11
N LYS A 117 23.35 2.69 -6.13
CA LYS A 117 24.61 2.81 -6.89
C LYS A 117 24.38 2.88 -8.41
N GLU A 118 23.45 2.07 -8.93
CA GLU A 118 23.09 2.09 -10.35
C GLU A 118 22.40 3.43 -10.73
N ASN A 119 21.57 3.98 -9.83
CA ASN A 119 20.96 5.31 -9.96
C ASN A 119 22.01 6.44 -9.93
N ASP A 120 23.00 6.39 -9.05
CA ASP A 120 24.07 7.40 -9.00
C ASP A 120 24.99 7.33 -10.23
N LEU A 121 25.24 6.14 -10.77
CA LEU A 121 25.92 5.98 -12.05
C LEU A 121 25.09 6.61 -13.19
N LEU A 122 23.77 6.43 -13.20
CA LEU A 122 22.87 7.10 -14.15
C LEU A 122 22.93 8.63 -14.01
N LYS A 123 22.86 9.20 -12.79
CA LYS A 123 22.99 10.65 -12.56
C LYS A 123 24.29 11.22 -13.15
N ASN A 124 25.41 10.52 -12.94
CA ASN A 124 26.72 10.93 -13.45
C ASN A 124 26.80 10.83 -14.99
N LEU A 125 26.25 9.77 -15.59
CA LEU A 125 26.14 9.65 -17.05
C LEU A 125 25.26 10.73 -17.67
N LEU A 126 24.13 11.06 -17.05
CA LEU A 126 23.24 12.15 -17.48
C LEU A 126 23.91 13.51 -17.37
N LYS A 127 24.63 13.78 -16.27
CA LYS A 127 25.42 15.00 -16.10
C LYS A 127 26.46 15.15 -17.21
N THR A 128 27.23 14.10 -17.48
CA THR A 128 28.24 14.10 -18.55
C THR A 128 27.63 14.27 -19.94
N LEU A 129 26.47 13.63 -20.20
CA LEU A 129 25.71 13.80 -21.45
C LEU A 129 25.22 15.24 -21.63
N ILE A 130 24.68 15.85 -20.58
CA ILE A 130 24.25 17.26 -20.55
C ILE A 130 25.43 18.21 -20.76
N GLU A 131 26.56 17.99 -20.10
CA GLU A 131 27.77 18.81 -20.25
C GLU A 131 28.35 18.72 -21.66
N GLU A 132 28.28 17.58 -22.33
CA GLU A 132 28.73 17.43 -23.72
C GLU A 132 27.72 18.01 -24.71
N GLN A 133 26.41 17.82 -24.49
CA GLN A 133 25.35 18.40 -25.32
C GLN A 133 25.31 19.94 -25.23
N LYS A 134 25.80 20.53 -24.14
CA LYS A 134 26.03 21.98 -24.01
C LYS A 134 27.25 22.51 -24.80
N LYS A 135 28.17 21.64 -25.24
CA LYS A 135 29.34 22.05 -26.05
C LYS A 135 29.00 22.07 -27.55
N ASP A 136 28.19 21.12 -28.01
CA ASP A 136 27.65 21.10 -29.38
C ASP A 136 26.47 22.08 -29.53
N ALA A 137 26.74 23.38 -29.37
CA ALA A 137 25.77 24.48 -29.43
C ALA A 137 25.03 24.63 -30.79
N SER A 138 25.31 23.76 -31.78
CA SER A 138 24.66 23.72 -33.09
C SER A 138 23.56 22.65 -33.20
N GLN A 139 23.20 21.93 -32.13
CA GLN A 139 22.06 21.00 -32.13
C GLN A 139 20.94 21.47 -31.18
N PRO A 140 19.66 21.25 -31.54
CA PRO A 140 18.54 21.51 -30.65
C PRO A 140 18.60 20.59 -29.42
N TRP A 141 18.02 21.05 -28.30
CA TRP A 141 18.01 20.29 -27.05
C TRP A 141 17.02 19.11 -27.13
N GLU A 142 17.50 17.96 -27.61
CA GLU A 142 16.74 16.72 -27.55
C GLU A 142 16.58 16.26 -26.08
N PRO A 143 15.34 16.02 -25.60
CA PRO A 143 15.09 15.63 -24.22
C PRO A 143 15.48 14.17 -23.97
N VAL A 144 16.31 13.93 -22.95
CA VAL A 144 16.71 12.57 -22.55
C VAL A 144 15.54 11.87 -21.85
N ARG A 145 14.84 11.00 -22.58
CA ARG A 145 13.69 10.24 -22.07
C ARG A 145 14.12 9.20 -21.02
N LEU A 146 14.06 9.57 -19.74
CA LEU A 146 14.15 8.64 -18.63
C LEU A 146 12.89 7.77 -18.59
N CYS A 147 13.05 6.46 -18.46
CA CYS A 147 11.92 5.54 -18.48
C CYS A 147 11.24 5.49 -17.11
N THR A 148 10.11 6.18 -16.97
CA THR A 148 9.05 5.73 -16.06
C THR A 148 8.67 4.29 -16.43
N GLY A 149 8.47 3.42 -15.44
CA GLY A 149 7.86 2.13 -15.68
C GLY A 149 6.36 2.29 -15.97
N PRO A 150 5.71 1.36 -16.69
CA PRO A 150 4.26 1.41 -16.90
C PRO A 150 3.41 1.45 -15.61
N ALA A 151 4.00 1.07 -14.47
CA ALA A 151 3.39 1.19 -13.15
C ALA A 151 3.64 2.56 -12.47
N ASP A 152 4.72 3.28 -12.82
CA ASP A 152 5.00 4.61 -12.26
C ASP A 152 3.96 5.63 -12.79
N ASP A 153 3.48 5.47 -14.02
CA ASP A 153 2.38 6.27 -14.59
C ASP A 153 1.01 6.00 -13.93
N VAL A 154 0.81 4.83 -13.32
CA VAL A 154 -0.39 4.51 -12.50
C VAL A 154 -0.34 5.21 -11.14
N CYS A 155 0.85 5.63 -10.68
CA CYS A 155 1.01 6.47 -9.49
C CYS A 155 0.82 7.97 -9.76
N ARG A 156 0.35 8.37 -10.95
CA ARG A 156 -0.17 9.73 -11.16
C ARG A 156 -1.41 9.94 -10.29
N ASN A 157 -1.41 11.06 -9.56
CA ASN A 157 -2.50 11.47 -8.66
C ASN A 157 -3.86 11.42 -9.40
N PRO A 158 -4.89 10.68 -8.90
CA PRO A 158 -6.18 10.51 -9.61
C PRO A 158 -6.89 11.82 -10.00
N TRP A 159 -6.57 12.90 -9.29
CA TRP A 159 -7.08 14.26 -9.53
C TRP A 159 -6.45 14.98 -10.75
N MET A 160 -5.56 14.31 -11.50
CA MET A 160 -4.94 14.84 -12.73
C MET A 160 -5.59 14.34 -14.04
N LEU A 161 -6.74 13.66 -13.96
CA LEU A 161 -7.54 13.27 -15.13
C LEU A 161 -8.38 14.45 -15.64
N GLY A 162 -7.77 15.32 -16.46
CA GLY A 162 -8.46 16.54 -16.93
C GLY A 162 -7.68 17.40 -17.92
N THR A 163 -6.97 16.83 -18.89
CA THR A 163 -6.43 17.57 -20.04
C THR A 163 -6.05 16.65 -21.20
N ASP A 164 -7.06 16.13 -21.92
CA ASP A 164 -6.83 15.49 -23.22
C ASP A 164 -6.34 16.53 -24.24
N GLN A 165 -5.30 16.20 -25.00
CA GLN A 165 -4.74 17.09 -26.01
C GLN A 165 -5.48 16.99 -27.36
N SER A 166 -6.72 17.48 -27.40
CA SER A 166 -7.34 17.92 -28.65
C SER A 166 -7.07 19.41 -28.83
N GLY A 167 -6.18 19.77 -29.77
CA GLY A 167 -5.60 21.12 -29.83
C GLY A 167 -6.51 22.20 -30.42
N MET A 168 -6.44 23.40 -29.81
CA MET A 168 -6.73 24.69 -30.45
C MET A 168 -5.79 25.79 -29.90
N GLU A 169 -5.88 26.99 -30.49
CA GLU A 169 -4.90 28.09 -30.53
C GLU A 169 -4.09 28.45 -29.25
N PRO A 170 -2.84 28.92 -29.40
CA PRO A 170 -2.06 29.50 -28.30
C PRO A 170 -2.50 30.94 -27.98
N ARG A 171 -3.43 31.10 -27.05
CA ARG A 171 -3.77 32.42 -26.46
C ARG A 171 -3.81 32.37 -24.93
N PHE A 172 -2.67 32.54 -24.28
CA PHE A 172 -2.53 33.30 -23.02
C PHE A 172 -1.06 33.57 -22.71
N SER A 173 -0.54 34.70 -23.19
CA SER A 173 0.72 35.26 -22.72
C SER A 173 0.48 35.97 -21.38
N PHE A 174 1.12 35.51 -20.31
CA PHE A 174 1.17 36.26 -19.06
C PHE A 174 2.36 37.21 -19.09
N ASP A 175 2.10 38.52 -19.08
CA ASP A 175 3.16 39.53 -18.96
C ASP A 175 3.96 39.33 -17.66
N SER A 176 5.27 39.45 -17.76
CA SER A 176 6.21 39.43 -16.63
C SER A 176 7.06 40.70 -16.65
N THR A 177 6.37 41.84 -16.62
CA THR A 177 6.94 43.20 -16.61
C THR A 177 7.47 43.59 -15.22
N LEU A 178 8.51 42.90 -14.73
CA LEU A 178 9.23 43.27 -13.51
C LEU A 178 10.72 43.53 -13.73
N SER A 179 11.02 44.82 -13.89
CA SER A 179 12.22 45.51 -13.40
C SER A 179 13.61 44.95 -13.77
N SER A 180 14.02 45.23 -15.01
CA SER A 180 15.45 45.40 -15.34
C SER A 180 15.98 46.74 -14.78
N LEU A 181 16.26 46.84 -13.48
CA LEU A 181 16.94 48.00 -12.88
C LEU A 181 17.54 47.69 -11.48
N THR A 182 18.78 47.20 -11.44
CA THR A 182 19.64 47.26 -10.25
C THR A 182 21.08 47.40 -10.71
N SER A 183 21.83 48.35 -10.15
CA SER A 183 23.19 48.66 -10.58
C SER A 183 24.20 47.62 -10.10
N GLN A 184 25.21 47.41 -10.93
CA GLN A 184 26.34 46.53 -10.65
C GLN A 184 27.28 47.17 -9.63
N VAL A 185 27.26 46.66 -8.39
CA VAL A 185 28.19 47.00 -7.31
C VAL A 185 28.70 45.68 -6.70
N ASP A 186 30.02 45.58 -6.48
CA ASP A 186 30.68 44.31 -6.10
C ASP A 186 30.39 43.86 -4.65
N LEU A 187 29.20 43.26 -4.47
CA LEU A 187 28.77 42.56 -3.25
C LEU A 187 29.05 41.04 -3.31
N THR A 188 29.76 40.58 -4.35
CA THR A 188 30.04 39.16 -4.65
C THR A 188 30.87 38.46 -3.56
N ALA A 189 31.79 39.17 -2.91
CA ALA A 189 32.58 38.64 -1.80
C ALA A 189 31.74 38.45 -0.51
N ALA A 190 30.96 39.46 -0.13
CA ALA A 190 30.14 39.44 1.09
C ALA A 190 28.99 38.42 1.00
N THR A 191 28.31 38.35 -0.15
CA THR A 191 27.25 37.35 -0.38
C THR A 191 27.78 35.92 -0.36
N LYS A 192 29.01 35.69 -0.82
CA LYS A 192 29.65 34.36 -0.73
C LYS A 192 29.98 33.96 0.71
N ASP A 193 30.56 34.85 1.52
CA ASP A 193 30.87 34.52 2.93
C ASP A 193 29.59 34.27 3.75
N ILE A 194 28.52 35.02 3.48
CA ILE A 194 27.19 34.76 4.05
C ILE A 194 26.66 33.38 3.61
N SER A 195 26.82 33.00 2.34
CA SER A 195 26.42 31.69 1.82
C SER A 195 27.23 30.55 2.47
N ASP A 196 28.55 30.67 2.53
CA ASP A 196 29.45 29.68 3.13
C ASP A 196 29.19 29.53 4.64
N ARG A 197 28.80 30.62 5.33
CA ARG A 197 28.35 30.60 6.73
C ARG A 197 27.00 29.90 6.89
N LEU A 198 26.01 30.22 6.04
CA LEU A 198 24.69 29.59 6.08
C LEU A 198 24.78 28.09 5.80
N GLN A 199 25.63 27.67 4.85
CA GLN A 199 25.88 26.26 4.53
C GLN A 199 26.52 25.52 5.71
N LYS A 200 27.50 26.13 6.41
CA LYS A 200 28.07 25.55 7.64
C LYS A 200 27.04 25.44 8.77
N GLU A 201 26.14 26.41 8.90
CA GLU A 201 25.07 26.39 9.90
C GLU A 201 24.00 25.32 9.58
N LEU A 202 23.68 25.11 8.31
CA LEU A 202 22.85 23.99 7.83
C LEU A 202 23.49 22.63 8.15
N MET A 203 24.75 22.40 7.79
CA MET A 203 25.45 21.14 8.09
C MET A 203 25.56 20.89 9.61
N ASN A 204 25.69 21.93 10.43
CA ASN A 204 25.63 21.81 11.89
C ASN A 204 24.22 21.46 12.38
N ARG A 205 23.15 22.05 11.81
CA ARG A 205 21.76 21.65 12.10
C ARG A 205 21.52 20.19 11.74
N ASP A 206 21.91 19.74 10.55
CA ASP A 206 21.76 18.35 10.10
C ASP A 206 22.51 17.37 11.02
N ARG A 207 23.72 17.72 11.46
CA ARG A 207 24.48 16.94 12.42
C ARG A 207 23.81 16.87 13.80
N VAL A 208 23.21 17.96 14.27
CA VAL A 208 22.43 17.97 15.52
C VAL A 208 21.16 17.13 15.37
N ILE A 209 20.47 17.21 14.23
CA ILE A 209 19.28 16.40 13.93
C ILE A 209 19.63 14.90 13.94
N ALA A 210 20.74 14.49 13.30
CA ALA A 210 21.19 13.10 13.31
C ALA A 210 21.54 12.58 14.72
N ILE A 211 22.18 13.42 15.56
CA ILE A 211 22.48 13.08 16.96
C ILE A 211 21.18 12.94 17.78
N LEU A 212 20.19 13.80 17.55
CA LEU A 212 18.89 13.73 18.21
C LEU A 212 18.08 12.50 17.76
N GLN A 213 18.07 12.18 16.47
CA GLN A 213 17.43 10.98 15.91
C GLN A 213 18.03 9.71 16.51
N SER A 214 19.35 9.56 16.48
CA SER A 214 20.04 8.41 17.09
C SER A 214 19.75 8.28 18.60
N ARG A 215 19.61 9.40 19.32
CA ARG A 215 19.24 9.38 20.75
C ARG A 215 17.76 9.03 20.99
N VAL A 216 16.86 9.40 20.09
CA VAL A 216 15.45 8.97 20.11
C VAL A 216 15.32 7.48 19.81
N GLU A 217 16.09 6.97 18.85
CA GLU A 217 16.16 5.53 18.53
C GLU A 217 16.67 4.71 19.72
N ALA A 218 17.77 5.15 20.36
CA ALA A 218 18.29 4.52 21.58
C ALA A 218 17.27 4.52 22.72
N LEU A 219 16.64 5.66 23.03
CA LEU A 219 15.58 5.76 24.04
C LEU A 219 14.36 4.88 23.69
N THR A 220 14.03 4.74 22.40
CA THR A 220 12.95 3.84 21.94
C THR A 220 13.32 2.38 22.16
N ALA A 221 14.57 1.98 21.88
CA ALA A 221 15.08 0.65 22.15
C ALA A 221 15.09 0.33 23.67
N ASP A 222 15.48 1.29 24.51
CA ASP A 222 15.44 1.17 25.97
C ASP A 222 14.00 1.07 26.50
N VAL A 223 13.06 1.89 26.00
CA VAL A 223 11.63 1.77 26.36
C VAL A 223 11.06 0.42 25.93
N MET A 224 11.39 -0.07 24.72
CA MET A 224 11.01 -1.41 24.27
C MET A 224 11.66 -2.52 25.11
N LYS A 225 12.86 -2.31 25.64
CA LYS A 225 13.53 -3.24 26.57
C LYS A 225 12.84 -3.23 27.93
N VAL A 226 12.61 -2.05 28.52
CA VAL A 226 11.89 -1.89 29.80
C VAL A 226 10.47 -2.43 29.71
N GLN A 227 9.77 -2.29 28.58
CA GLN A 227 8.47 -2.94 28.36
C GLN A 227 8.57 -4.47 28.36
N ARG A 228 9.56 -5.06 27.67
CA ARG A 228 9.81 -6.52 27.68
C ARG A 228 10.23 -7.05 29.06
N ASP A 229 11.07 -6.30 29.77
CA ASP A 229 11.50 -6.65 31.13
C ASP A 229 10.31 -6.55 32.10
N ASN A 230 9.48 -5.50 31.99
CA ASN A 230 8.27 -5.33 32.79
C ASN A 230 7.20 -6.38 32.49
N THR A 231 6.99 -6.79 31.23
CA THR A 231 6.08 -7.91 30.94
C THR A 231 6.63 -9.22 31.51
N ALA A 232 7.93 -9.48 31.41
CA ALA A 232 8.58 -10.64 32.02
C ALA A 232 8.63 -10.62 33.56
N ILE A 233 8.36 -9.47 34.19
CA ILE A 233 8.18 -9.31 35.64
C ILE A 233 6.68 -9.45 36.01
N LEU A 234 5.77 -8.92 35.21
CA LEU A 234 4.32 -9.04 35.43
C LEU A 234 3.80 -10.46 35.15
N ASP A 235 4.44 -11.22 34.26
CA ASP A 235 4.18 -12.65 34.06
C ASP A 235 4.67 -13.49 35.27
N LYS A 236 5.56 -12.93 36.11
CA LYS A 236 5.91 -13.45 37.44
C LYS A 236 4.96 -12.91 38.52
N THR A 237 3.65 -13.02 38.28
CA THR A 237 2.67 -12.80 39.34
C THR A 237 2.94 -13.77 40.51
N PRO A 238 2.81 -13.32 41.78
CA PRO A 238 2.93 -14.21 42.92
C PRO A 238 1.82 -15.27 42.84
N ARG A 239 2.18 -16.55 43.01
CA ARG A 239 1.24 -17.68 42.92
C ARG A 239 -0.04 -17.41 43.73
N PRO A 240 -1.22 -17.30 43.10
CA PRO A 240 -2.47 -17.45 43.82
C PRO A 240 -2.53 -18.86 44.41
N ALA A 241 -3.04 -19.00 45.63
CA ALA A 241 -3.40 -20.31 46.14
C ALA A 241 -4.44 -20.98 45.21
N THR A 242 -4.36 -22.30 45.07
CA THR A 242 -5.36 -23.15 44.42
C THR A 242 -5.83 -22.70 43.03
N ARG A 243 -4.98 -22.94 42.02
CA ARG A 243 -5.46 -23.60 40.80
C ARG A 243 -4.73 -24.92 40.67
N TYR A 244 -5.47 -26.02 40.58
CA TYR A 244 -4.94 -27.27 40.04
C TYR A 244 -4.37 -26.95 38.66
N CYS A 245 -3.06 -27.13 38.45
CA CYS A 245 -2.50 -26.88 37.14
C CYS A 245 -2.93 -28.01 36.20
N GLU A 246 -3.16 -27.65 34.94
CA GLU A 246 -3.58 -28.59 33.90
C GLU A 246 -2.53 -29.73 33.75
N THR A 247 -1.27 -29.43 34.04
CA THR A 247 -0.16 -30.40 34.15
C THR A 247 -0.37 -31.42 35.27
N ASP A 248 -0.78 -31.03 36.49
CA ASP A 248 -1.06 -31.97 37.58
C ASP A 248 -2.29 -32.83 37.27
N MET A 249 -3.33 -32.22 36.68
CA MET A 249 -4.49 -32.97 36.20
C MET A 249 -4.11 -34.00 35.13
N VAL A 250 -3.25 -33.64 34.17
CA VAL A 250 -2.72 -34.57 33.15
C VAL A 250 -1.84 -35.65 33.77
N SER A 251 -0.90 -35.32 34.67
CA SER A 251 -0.10 -36.31 35.40
C SER A 251 -0.94 -37.28 36.23
N ARG A 252 -2.03 -36.79 36.83
CA ARG A 252 -2.95 -37.60 37.64
C ARG A 252 -3.88 -38.46 36.79
N LEU A 253 -4.36 -37.96 35.65
CA LEU A 253 -5.07 -38.76 34.64
C LEU A 253 -4.16 -39.85 34.06
N GLN A 254 -2.89 -39.53 33.80
CA GLN A 254 -1.90 -40.49 33.35
C GLN A 254 -1.60 -41.55 34.41
N PHE A 255 -1.47 -41.18 35.69
CA PHE A 255 -1.37 -42.13 36.81
C PHE A 255 -2.60 -43.06 36.90
N TYR A 256 -3.82 -42.54 36.71
CA TYR A 256 -5.02 -43.38 36.66
C TYR A 256 -5.02 -44.32 35.44
N LYS A 257 -4.56 -43.86 34.28
CA LYS A 257 -4.38 -44.71 33.10
C LYS A 257 -3.36 -45.82 33.38
N GLU A 258 -2.17 -45.49 33.86
CA GLU A 258 -1.11 -46.46 34.15
C GLU A 258 -1.52 -47.51 35.20
N ASN A 259 -2.35 -47.14 36.18
CA ASN A 259 -2.98 -48.09 37.11
C ASN A 259 -4.07 -48.95 36.45
N THR A 260 -4.84 -48.41 35.49
CA THR A 260 -5.85 -49.18 34.74
C THR A 260 -5.15 -50.19 33.82
N ASP A 261 -4.14 -49.75 33.08
CA ASP A 261 -3.28 -50.58 32.23
C ASP A 261 -2.52 -51.65 33.07
N ALA A 262 -2.19 -51.36 34.34
CA ALA A 262 -1.62 -52.34 35.28
C ALA A 262 -2.66 -53.34 35.83
N LEU A 263 -3.88 -52.88 36.14
CA LEU A 263 -4.98 -53.73 36.57
C LEU A 263 -5.39 -54.70 35.46
N GLU A 264 -5.51 -54.23 34.22
CA GLU A 264 -5.79 -55.07 33.04
C GLU A 264 -4.71 -56.16 32.87
N ARG A 265 -3.42 -55.80 32.91
CA ARG A 265 -2.33 -56.78 32.87
C ARG A 265 -2.36 -57.77 34.03
N ASN A 266 -2.84 -57.37 35.21
CA ASN A 266 -3.01 -58.28 36.35
C ASN A 266 -4.25 -59.18 36.20
N LEU A 267 -5.35 -58.69 35.62
CA LEU A 267 -6.52 -59.50 35.26
C LEU A 267 -6.20 -60.53 34.17
N VAL A 268 -5.40 -60.17 33.17
CA VAL A 268 -4.89 -61.10 32.15
C VAL A 268 -3.99 -62.16 32.78
N LYS A 269 -3.06 -61.78 33.68
CA LYS A 269 -2.25 -62.75 34.46
C LYS A 269 -3.11 -63.66 35.34
N MET A 270 -4.13 -63.12 35.99
CA MET A 270 -5.06 -63.90 36.81
C MET A 270 -5.89 -64.86 35.95
N GLY A 271 -6.35 -64.44 34.78
CA GLY A 271 -7.00 -65.31 33.79
C GLY A 271 -6.08 -66.43 33.29
N ALA A 272 -4.82 -66.12 33.02
CA ALA A 272 -3.80 -67.12 32.65
C ALA A 272 -3.51 -68.10 33.81
N ALA A 273 -3.43 -67.61 35.05
CA ALA A 273 -3.24 -68.44 36.24
C ALA A 273 -4.48 -69.33 36.52
N LEU A 274 -5.69 -68.80 36.38
CA LEU A 274 -6.93 -69.58 36.46
C LEU A 274 -7.05 -70.59 35.30
N GLY A 275 -6.51 -70.28 34.12
CA GLY A 275 -6.37 -71.20 32.99
C GLY A 275 -5.37 -72.33 33.26
N ALA A 276 -4.23 -72.03 33.87
CA ALA A 276 -3.26 -73.02 34.35
C ALA A 276 -3.88 -73.92 35.42
N ILE A 277 -4.49 -73.34 36.46
CA ILE A 277 -5.21 -74.07 37.52
C ILE A 277 -6.33 -74.95 36.93
N ARG A 278 -7.11 -74.45 35.96
CA ARG A 278 -8.14 -75.25 35.27
C ARG A 278 -7.54 -76.39 34.42
N SER A 279 -6.30 -76.25 33.95
CA SER A 279 -5.58 -77.31 33.23
C SER A 279 -5.00 -78.35 34.20
N GLU A 280 -4.44 -77.90 35.33
CA GLU A 280 -3.86 -78.75 36.39
C GLU A 280 -4.92 -79.53 37.18
N LEU A 281 -6.10 -78.96 37.40
CA LEU A 281 -7.24 -79.65 38.04
C LEU A 281 -7.92 -80.69 37.13
N GLY A 282 -7.57 -80.74 35.84
CA GLY A 282 -8.07 -81.73 34.89
C GLY A 282 -9.47 -81.45 34.33
N THR A 283 -9.69 -81.81 33.07
CA THR A 283 -10.97 -81.65 32.36
C THR A 283 -11.97 -82.74 32.76
N ASN A 284 -12.56 -82.63 33.96
CA ASN A 284 -13.49 -83.63 34.52
C ASN A 284 -14.72 -83.04 35.26
N VAL A 285 -15.29 -81.92 34.80
CA VAL A 285 -16.71 -81.59 35.02
C VAL A 285 -17.28 -80.90 33.77
N THR A 286 -18.18 -81.60 33.06
CA THR A 286 -19.17 -80.97 32.18
C THR A 286 -20.38 -80.59 33.04
N GLY A 287 -20.61 -79.29 33.25
CA GLY A 287 -21.73 -78.78 34.03
C GLY A 287 -22.16 -77.40 33.55
N GLU A 288 -23.46 -77.21 33.36
CA GLU A 288 -24.05 -76.01 32.77
C GLU A 288 -24.16 -74.83 33.77
N PRO A 289 -24.14 -73.57 33.29
CA PRO A 289 -24.52 -72.42 34.10
C PRO A 289 -26.05 -72.22 34.14
N ILE A 290 -26.62 -72.00 35.32
CA ILE A 290 -28.07 -71.82 35.53
C ILE A 290 -28.47 -70.34 35.43
N GLY A 291 -29.53 -70.05 34.66
CA GLY A 291 -30.23 -68.75 34.61
C GLY A 291 -31.29 -68.76 33.49
N CYS A 292 -32.61 -68.88 33.73
CA CYS A 292 -33.51 -67.94 34.42
C CYS A 292 -33.56 -66.59 33.65
N SER A 293 -34.63 -66.21 32.92
CA SER A 293 -36.05 -66.65 32.91
C SER A 293 -36.71 -66.51 31.53
N THR A 294 -37.87 -67.16 31.30
CA THR A 294 -39.12 -66.56 30.74
C THR A 294 -40.27 -67.59 30.78
N LEU A 295 -41.51 -67.13 30.88
CA LEU A 295 -42.74 -67.95 30.94
C LEU A 295 -43.45 -67.99 29.57
N LEU A 296 -43.88 -69.17 29.10
CA LEU A 296 -45.30 -69.53 28.84
C LEU A 296 -45.51 -70.77 27.93
N SER A 297 -46.53 -71.57 28.29
CA SER A 297 -47.40 -72.40 27.42
C SER A 297 -46.87 -73.64 26.65
N SER A 298 -47.62 -74.75 26.80
CA SER A 298 -47.64 -75.97 25.96
C SER A 298 -46.38 -76.87 26.02
N THR A 299 -46.44 -78.21 25.98
CA THR A 299 -47.42 -79.14 25.38
C THR A 299 -47.56 -80.44 26.21
N MET A 300 -48.53 -81.30 25.87
CA MET A 300 -48.76 -82.62 26.49
C MET A 300 -47.84 -83.73 25.93
N GLU A 301 -47.70 -84.82 26.71
CA GLU A 301 -47.42 -86.21 26.26
C GLU A 301 -46.04 -86.53 25.63
N SER A 302 -45.46 -87.74 25.76
CA SER A 302 -45.77 -88.92 26.61
C SER A 302 -44.54 -89.88 26.70
N SER A 303 -44.72 -91.07 27.30
CA SER A 303 -43.80 -92.23 27.36
C SER A 303 -42.66 -92.14 28.41
N THR A 304 -42.17 -93.22 29.05
CA THR A 304 -42.48 -94.67 28.95
C THR A 304 -42.20 -95.46 30.25
N GLN A 305 -42.66 -96.73 30.34
CA GLN A 305 -42.19 -97.83 31.23
C GLN A 305 -42.58 -97.76 32.74
N SER A 306 -42.91 -98.85 33.49
CA SER A 306 -42.90 -100.32 33.21
C SER A 306 -43.65 -101.20 34.27
N ASN A 307 -43.96 -102.47 33.90
CA ASN A 307 -44.02 -103.71 34.72
C ASN A 307 -45.21 -104.08 35.68
N GLY A 308 -45.69 -105.35 35.59
CA GLY A 308 -46.27 -106.13 36.72
C GLY A 308 -47.66 -106.82 36.55
N HIS A 309 -47.87 -107.92 35.81
CA HIS A 309 -47.90 -109.37 36.22
C HIS A 309 -49.28 -109.94 36.76
N PRO A 310 -49.54 -111.25 37.03
CA PRO A 310 -50.60 -112.05 36.33
C PRO A 310 -51.66 -112.82 37.20
N SER A 311 -52.61 -113.62 36.60
CA SER A 311 -52.97 -115.05 36.94
C SER A 311 -54.30 -115.66 36.31
N LEU A 312 -54.23 -116.88 35.68
CA LEU A 312 -55.18 -118.06 35.59
C LEU A 312 -56.71 -117.92 35.17
N THR A 313 -57.63 -118.92 34.96
CA THR A 313 -57.72 -120.44 35.04
C THR A 313 -58.90 -121.12 34.22
N THR A 314 -58.63 -122.22 33.47
CA THR A 314 -59.33 -123.55 33.24
C THR A 314 -60.87 -123.85 33.03
N SER A 315 -61.17 -124.78 32.07
CA SER A 315 -62.20 -125.90 32.02
C SER A 315 -63.73 -125.64 31.71
N GLY A 316 -64.59 -126.57 31.22
CA GLY A 316 -64.40 -127.87 30.48
C GLY A 316 -65.54 -128.98 30.51
N LYS A 317 -65.99 -129.48 29.33
CA LYS A 317 -66.65 -130.79 28.92
C LYS A 317 -68.10 -131.27 29.27
N ASN A 318 -68.86 -131.61 28.20
CA ASN A 318 -69.73 -132.81 27.88
C ASN A 318 -70.95 -133.33 28.75
N GLY A 319 -72.09 -133.67 28.10
CA GLY A 319 -73.17 -134.56 28.60
C GLY A 319 -74.23 -134.96 27.51
N ARG A 320 -74.99 -136.08 27.63
CA ARG A 320 -75.93 -136.64 26.59
C ARG A 320 -76.76 -137.88 27.05
N SER A 321 -78.04 -138.10 26.64
CA SER A 321 -78.76 -139.44 26.55
C SER A 321 -80.25 -139.42 26.05
N SER A 322 -80.88 -140.60 25.78
CA SER A 322 -82.24 -140.76 25.17
C SER A 322 -82.96 -142.15 25.38
N MET A 323 -84.30 -142.18 25.19
CA MET A 323 -85.26 -143.26 24.72
C MET A 323 -85.57 -144.64 25.41
N THR A 324 -86.84 -144.79 25.87
CA THR A 324 -87.94 -145.77 25.55
C THR A 324 -87.88 -147.35 25.61
N THR A 325 -88.85 -147.91 26.37
CA THR A 325 -89.86 -149.00 26.08
C THR A 325 -89.56 -150.53 25.87
N ALA A 326 -90.03 -151.34 26.85
CA ALA A 326 -91.16 -152.33 26.82
C ALA A 326 -91.18 -153.72 26.09
N SER A 327 -91.85 -154.68 26.79
CA SER A 327 -92.78 -155.76 26.31
C SER A 327 -92.31 -157.16 25.84
N LYS A 328 -93.11 -158.20 26.23
CA LYS A 328 -93.39 -159.58 25.67
C LYS A 328 -94.03 -160.46 26.78
N THR A 329 -94.75 -161.58 26.59
CA THR A 329 -95.18 -162.47 25.47
C THR A 329 -96.74 -162.64 25.50
N GLY A 330 -97.45 -163.49 24.74
CA GLY A 330 -97.19 -164.30 23.52
C GLY A 330 -98.10 -165.57 23.41
N ASP A 331 -98.29 -166.04 22.16
CA ASP A 331 -98.64 -167.41 21.70
C ASP A 331 -99.86 -168.20 22.23
N GLU A 332 -101.07 -167.79 21.82
CA GLU A 332 -102.12 -168.71 21.31
C GLU A 332 -102.41 -168.41 19.81
N GLN A 333 -101.45 -168.72 18.94
CA GLN A 333 -101.26 -170.01 18.26
C GLN A 333 -102.21 -170.30 17.07
N TYR A 334 -101.56 -170.48 15.91
CA TYR A 334 -101.95 -171.28 14.75
C TYR A 334 -103.26 -170.96 14.00
N VAL A 335 -104.43 -170.99 14.63
CA VAL A 335 -105.68 -170.49 13.99
C VAL A 335 -105.62 -168.97 13.88
N THR A 336 -105.03 -168.32 14.87
CA THR A 336 -104.61 -166.92 14.79
C THR A 336 -103.68 -166.72 13.59
N LEU A 337 -102.68 -167.58 13.38
CA LEU A 337 -101.66 -167.42 12.33
C LEU A 337 -102.21 -167.43 10.89
N LEU A 338 -103.35 -168.07 10.60
CA LEU A 338 -103.94 -168.01 9.25
C LEU A 338 -104.74 -166.72 9.01
N LYS A 339 -105.48 -166.23 10.02
CA LYS A 339 -106.00 -164.85 10.01
C LYS A 339 -104.88 -163.82 10.07
N GLU A 340 -103.75 -164.18 10.67
CA GLU A 340 -102.55 -163.37 10.72
C GLU A 340 -101.83 -163.37 9.37
N LEU A 341 -101.79 -164.45 8.59
CA LEU A 341 -101.18 -164.42 7.26
C LEU A 341 -101.99 -163.50 6.31
N ALA A 342 -103.32 -163.50 6.42
CA ALA A 342 -104.17 -162.51 5.77
C ALA A 342 -103.91 -161.08 6.30
N LYS A 343 -103.94 -160.87 7.63
CA LYS A 343 -103.60 -159.58 8.24
C LYS A 343 -102.18 -159.12 7.94
N LYS A 344 -101.21 -160.01 7.75
CA LYS A 344 -99.80 -159.74 7.41
C LYS A 344 -99.65 -159.47 5.92
N SER A 345 -100.53 -159.98 5.07
CA SER A 345 -100.65 -159.48 3.69
C SER A 345 -101.17 -158.04 3.67
N ASP A 346 -102.23 -157.74 4.45
CA ASP A 346 -102.76 -156.38 4.60
C ASP A 346 -101.84 -155.44 5.41
N GLU A 347 -101.04 -155.97 6.33
CA GLU A 347 -100.06 -155.24 7.12
C GLU A 347 -98.77 -155.05 6.34
N CYS A 348 -98.33 -155.99 5.51
CA CYS A 348 -97.29 -155.76 4.50
C CYS A 348 -97.75 -154.74 3.46
N LYS A 349 -99.02 -154.76 3.02
CA LYS A 349 -99.57 -153.67 2.20
C LYS A 349 -99.55 -152.34 2.94
N ARG A 350 -100.06 -152.27 4.18
CA ARG A 350 -100.00 -151.05 5.01
C ARG A 350 -98.58 -150.60 5.37
N LEU A 351 -97.61 -151.52 5.47
CA LEU A 351 -96.20 -151.21 5.70
C LEU A 351 -95.53 -150.74 4.41
N THR A 352 -95.88 -151.31 3.26
CA THR A 352 -95.48 -150.82 1.93
C THR A 352 -96.10 -149.45 1.65
N ASP A 353 -97.37 -149.21 2.01
CA ASP A 353 -98.03 -147.90 1.91
C ASP A 353 -97.43 -146.88 2.90
N ARG A 354 -97.02 -147.32 4.10
CA ARG A 354 -96.29 -146.48 5.06
C ARG A 354 -94.87 -146.16 4.59
N LEU A 355 -94.16 -147.13 4.01
CA LEU A 355 -92.84 -146.95 3.42
C LEU A 355 -92.91 -146.06 2.17
N ALA A 356 -93.90 -146.26 1.31
CA ALA A 356 -94.19 -145.38 0.18
C ALA A 356 -94.57 -143.98 0.65
N LYS A 357 -95.35 -143.84 1.74
CA LYS A 357 -95.62 -142.52 2.34
C LYS A 357 -94.41 -141.88 3.01
N SER A 358 -93.46 -142.64 3.56
CA SER A 358 -92.19 -142.08 4.07
C SER A 358 -91.15 -141.82 2.98
N CYS A 359 -91.22 -142.50 1.83
CA CYS A 359 -90.33 -142.28 0.69
C CYS A 359 -90.85 -141.22 -0.29
N ASN A 360 -92.17 -141.01 -0.39
CA ASN A 360 -92.77 -139.89 -1.12
C ASN A 360 -92.76 -138.58 -0.32
N CYS A 361 -92.20 -138.58 0.89
CA CYS A 361 -91.70 -137.37 1.53
C CYS A 361 -90.46 -136.86 0.79
N GLN A 362 -90.64 -136.17 -0.35
CA GLN A 362 -89.65 -135.19 -0.84
C GLN A 362 -89.69 -133.90 0.01
N THR A 363 -89.70 -134.09 1.33
CA THR A 363 -89.33 -133.07 2.31
C THR A 363 -87.87 -133.29 2.60
N GLU A 364 -87.04 -132.25 2.49
CA GLU A 364 -85.63 -132.28 2.87
C GLU A 364 -85.45 -133.04 4.20
N THR A 365 -84.51 -133.97 4.25
CA THR A 365 -84.21 -134.63 5.54
C THR A 365 -83.74 -133.56 6.53
N PRO A 366 -83.98 -133.72 7.85
CA PRO A 366 -83.51 -132.73 8.83
C PRO A 366 -82.00 -132.49 8.72
N GLU A 367 -81.24 -133.52 8.31
CA GLU A 367 -79.81 -133.45 8.00
C GLU A 367 -79.49 -132.59 6.76
N GLN A 368 -80.35 -132.56 5.73
CA GLN A 368 -80.20 -131.66 4.57
C GLN A 368 -80.46 -130.21 4.95
N VAL A 369 -81.53 -129.93 5.71
CA VAL A 369 -81.83 -128.57 6.21
C VAL A 369 -80.71 -128.06 7.12
N GLU A 370 -80.18 -128.92 8.01
CA GLU A 370 -79.02 -128.60 8.86
C GLU A 370 -77.75 -128.36 8.02
N LEU A 371 -77.51 -129.16 6.98
CA LEU A 371 -76.36 -129.03 6.10
C LEU A 371 -76.43 -127.75 5.24
N GLU A 372 -77.61 -127.31 4.82
CA GLU A 372 -77.79 -126.04 4.12
C GLU A 372 -77.71 -124.83 5.07
N ALA A 373 -78.24 -124.93 6.29
CA ALA A 373 -78.01 -123.92 7.33
C ALA A 373 -76.51 -123.78 7.68
N LEU A 374 -75.78 -124.89 7.76
CA LEU A 374 -74.32 -124.90 7.96
C LEU A 374 -73.57 -124.30 6.76
N LYS A 375 -74.00 -124.56 5.52
CA LYS A 375 -73.44 -123.90 4.31
C LYS A 375 -73.68 -122.40 4.33
N SER A 376 -74.90 -121.95 4.64
CA SER A 376 -75.23 -120.52 4.77
C SER A 376 -74.32 -119.86 5.79
N ARG A 377 -74.24 -120.44 7.00
CA ARG A 377 -73.37 -119.95 8.08
C ARG A 377 -71.89 -119.94 7.72
N CYS A 378 -71.40 -120.93 6.96
CA CYS A 378 -70.02 -120.91 6.46
C CYS A 378 -69.80 -119.81 5.41
N SER A 379 -70.79 -119.52 4.58
CA SER A 379 -70.76 -118.40 3.62
C SER A 379 -70.79 -117.04 4.33
N GLU A 380 -71.67 -116.89 5.32
CA GLU A 380 -71.75 -115.72 6.20
C GLU A 380 -70.40 -115.44 6.89
N LEU A 381 -69.81 -116.45 7.55
CA LEU A 381 -68.49 -116.33 8.20
C LEU A 381 -67.34 -116.03 7.22
N LEU A 382 -67.44 -116.47 5.96
CA LEU A 382 -66.46 -116.13 4.91
C LEU A 382 -66.64 -114.69 4.40
N ASN A 383 -67.88 -114.21 4.31
CA ASN A 383 -68.20 -112.82 3.97
C ASN A 383 -67.75 -111.87 5.09
N GLU A 384 -68.10 -112.15 6.36
CA GLU A 384 -67.60 -111.43 7.54
C GLU A 384 -66.07 -111.37 7.55
N GLN A 385 -65.39 -112.51 7.31
CA GLN A 385 -63.93 -112.54 7.23
C GLN A 385 -63.39 -111.66 6.10
N GLN A 386 -64.10 -111.54 4.97
CA GLN A 386 -63.71 -110.68 3.87
C GLN A 386 -63.97 -109.19 4.17
N GLU A 387 -65.08 -108.86 4.83
CA GLU A 387 -65.38 -107.52 5.33
C GLU A 387 -64.33 -107.05 6.35
N PHE A 388 -63.95 -107.90 7.31
CA PHE A 388 -62.86 -107.58 8.24
C PHE A 388 -61.52 -107.34 7.52
N LYS A 389 -61.20 -108.08 6.44
CA LYS A 389 -59.99 -107.82 5.63
C LYS A 389 -60.05 -106.51 4.85
N LEU A 390 -61.24 -106.07 4.43
CA LEU A 390 -61.43 -104.76 3.79
C LEU A 390 -61.27 -103.65 4.84
N LEU A 391 -61.96 -103.76 5.98
CA LEU A 391 -61.87 -102.80 7.08
C LEU A 391 -60.44 -102.63 7.62
N ILE A 392 -59.67 -103.73 7.76
CA ILE A 392 -58.26 -103.67 8.16
C ILE A 392 -57.41 -102.92 7.12
N ARG A 393 -57.70 -103.07 5.82
CA ARG A 393 -57.00 -102.33 4.77
C ARG A 393 -57.37 -100.85 4.80
N GLU A 394 -58.66 -100.53 4.86
CA GLU A 394 -59.15 -99.14 4.94
C GLU A 394 -58.62 -98.40 6.17
N GLN A 395 -58.49 -99.09 7.32
CA GLN A 395 -57.82 -98.54 8.50
C GLN A 395 -56.31 -98.34 8.29
N GLY A 396 -55.64 -99.24 7.58
CA GLY A 396 -54.23 -99.08 7.18
C GLY A 396 -54.03 -97.88 6.25
N ASP A 397 -54.84 -97.79 5.18
CA ASP A 397 -54.81 -96.70 4.21
C ASP A 397 -55.09 -95.34 4.90
N GLN A 398 -56.05 -95.29 5.84
CA GLN A 398 -56.31 -94.12 6.67
C GLN A 398 -55.12 -93.75 7.58
N LEU A 399 -54.48 -94.73 8.22
CA LEU A 399 -53.32 -94.50 9.08
C LEU A 399 -52.12 -93.96 8.29
N ASP A 400 -51.85 -94.49 7.10
CA ASP A 400 -50.80 -93.95 6.22
C ASP A 400 -51.19 -92.58 5.64
N GLU A 401 -52.47 -92.31 5.35
CA GLU A 401 -52.94 -90.95 5.05
C GLU A 401 -52.69 -89.98 6.20
N TYR A 402 -53.02 -90.34 7.45
CA TYR A 402 -52.75 -89.50 8.62
C TYR A 402 -51.24 -89.29 8.84
N ARG A 403 -50.43 -90.33 8.65
CA ARG A 403 -48.96 -90.25 8.73
C ARG A 403 -48.39 -89.31 7.68
N ASN A 404 -48.85 -89.40 6.44
CA ASN A 404 -48.42 -88.52 5.35
C ASN A 404 -48.86 -87.07 5.59
N LYS A 405 -50.07 -86.84 6.09
CA LYS A 405 -50.56 -85.51 6.50
C LYS A 405 -49.74 -84.93 7.66
N TYR A 406 -49.36 -85.76 8.64
CA TYR A 406 -48.50 -85.36 9.75
C TYR A 406 -47.09 -84.98 9.28
N LEU A 407 -46.45 -85.80 8.45
CA LEU A 407 -45.11 -85.52 7.91
C LEU A 407 -45.09 -84.25 7.04
N ALA A 408 -46.10 -84.04 6.20
CA ALA A 408 -46.24 -82.82 5.41
C ALA A 408 -46.49 -81.57 6.28
N ALA A 409 -47.23 -81.71 7.39
CA ALA A 409 -47.41 -80.64 8.36
C ALA A 409 -46.11 -80.33 9.13
N GLN A 410 -45.35 -81.36 9.53
CA GLN A 410 -44.06 -81.20 10.18
C GLN A 410 -43.05 -80.49 9.27
N GLN A 411 -42.88 -80.95 8.02
CA GLN A 411 -42.01 -80.29 7.04
C GLN A 411 -42.37 -78.81 6.88
N LYS A 412 -43.67 -78.49 6.79
CA LYS A 412 -44.14 -77.12 6.68
C LYS A 412 -43.83 -76.26 7.91
N VAL A 413 -43.85 -76.83 9.12
CA VAL A 413 -43.41 -76.15 10.35
C VAL A 413 -41.90 -75.90 10.32
N GLU A 414 -41.10 -76.86 9.86
CA GLU A 414 -39.64 -76.69 9.71
C GLU A 414 -39.29 -75.61 8.66
N GLU A 415 -39.97 -75.60 7.51
CA GLU A 415 -39.86 -74.54 6.50
C GLU A 415 -40.24 -73.17 7.06
N GLN A 416 -41.35 -73.08 7.82
CA GLN A 416 -41.78 -71.84 8.47
C GLN A 416 -40.81 -71.37 9.56
N ASN A 417 -40.21 -72.27 10.34
CA ASN A 417 -39.18 -71.94 11.32
C ASN A 417 -37.93 -71.33 10.67
N ILE A 418 -37.50 -71.88 9.52
CA ILE A 418 -36.39 -71.32 8.73
C ILE A 418 -36.77 -69.94 8.17
N GLU A 419 -38.01 -69.75 7.71
CA GLU A 419 -38.45 -68.45 7.19
C GLU A 419 -38.61 -67.39 8.31
N MET A 420 -39.05 -67.78 9.51
CA MET A 420 -39.08 -66.91 10.68
C MET A 420 -37.67 -66.49 11.11
N ALA A 421 -36.75 -67.44 11.31
CA ALA A 421 -35.36 -67.13 11.65
C ALA A 421 -34.68 -66.21 10.62
N LYS A 422 -35.00 -66.38 9.33
CA LYS A 422 -34.55 -65.46 8.27
C LYS A 422 -35.14 -64.05 8.41
N ARG A 423 -36.43 -63.92 8.76
CA ARG A 423 -37.06 -62.61 9.05
C ARG A 423 -36.45 -61.95 10.27
N ASP A 424 -36.20 -62.70 11.34
CA ASP A 424 -35.64 -62.18 12.59
C ASP A 424 -34.22 -61.64 12.38
N LEU A 425 -33.37 -62.36 11.63
CA LEU A 425 -32.05 -61.86 11.22
C LEU A 425 -32.13 -60.58 10.36
N THR A 426 -33.15 -60.44 9.50
CA THR A 426 -33.37 -59.18 8.77
C THR A 426 -33.89 -58.04 9.65
N ASN A 427 -34.72 -58.35 10.66
CA ASN A 427 -35.22 -57.37 11.62
C ASN A 427 -34.08 -56.84 12.49
N GLN A 428 -33.26 -57.73 13.07
CA GLN A 428 -32.08 -57.36 13.86
C GLN A 428 -31.14 -56.43 13.08
N ARG A 429 -30.83 -56.75 11.82
CA ARG A 429 -29.99 -55.91 10.95
C ARG A 429 -30.61 -54.53 10.65
N VAL A 430 -31.94 -54.46 10.54
CA VAL A 430 -32.65 -53.18 10.36
C VAL A 430 -32.64 -52.36 11.66
N GLU A 431 -32.80 -53.00 12.82
CA GLU A 431 -32.67 -52.36 14.13
C GLU A 431 -31.25 -51.82 14.37
N GLU A 432 -30.22 -52.59 14.04
CA GLU A 432 -28.81 -52.13 14.06
C GLU A 432 -28.62 -50.88 13.19
N GLN A 433 -29.10 -50.91 11.94
CA GLN A 433 -29.00 -49.77 11.01
C GLN A 433 -29.77 -48.53 11.51
N ILE A 434 -30.95 -48.72 12.12
CA ILE A 434 -31.73 -47.61 12.72
C ILE A 434 -30.98 -47.03 13.92
N ASN A 435 -30.42 -47.88 14.78
CA ASN A 435 -29.63 -47.45 15.95
C ASN A 435 -28.36 -46.70 15.53
N GLU A 436 -27.68 -47.14 14.48
CA GLU A 436 -26.57 -46.40 13.87
C GLU A 436 -26.99 -45.01 13.37
N GLU A 437 -28.09 -44.90 12.60
CA GLU A 437 -28.53 -43.58 12.10
C GLU A 437 -28.97 -42.66 13.24
N VAL A 438 -29.64 -43.19 14.27
CA VAL A 438 -29.96 -42.43 15.48
C VAL A 438 -28.69 -41.93 16.17
N ALA A 439 -27.61 -42.73 16.23
CA ALA A 439 -26.32 -42.30 16.74
C ALA A 439 -25.65 -41.23 15.84
N ARG A 440 -25.66 -41.42 14.51
CA ARG A 440 -25.15 -40.44 13.52
C ARG A 440 -25.90 -39.10 13.60
N ILE A 441 -27.21 -39.13 13.81
CA ILE A 441 -28.06 -37.94 13.98
C ILE A 441 -27.76 -37.25 15.32
N LYS A 442 -27.69 -37.99 16.43
CA LYS A 442 -27.31 -37.46 17.76
C LYS A 442 -25.94 -36.77 17.72
N ALA A 443 -24.93 -37.37 17.10
CA ALA A 443 -23.61 -36.78 16.94
C ALA A 443 -23.64 -35.47 16.12
N LYS A 444 -24.37 -35.45 14.99
CA LYS A 444 -24.56 -34.22 14.18
C LYS A 444 -25.24 -33.09 14.96
N PHE A 445 -26.25 -33.41 15.78
CA PHE A 445 -26.91 -32.43 16.65
C PHE A 445 -25.98 -31.91 17.76
N GLN A 446 -25.25 -32.80 18.45
CA GLN A 446 -24.27 -32.41 19.48
C GLN A 446 -23.16 -31.51 18.91
N GLU A 447 -22.63 -31.85 17.73
CA GLU A 447 -21.65 -31.01 17.04
C GLU A 447 -22.23 -29.64 16.64
N LYS A 448 -23.49 -29.58 16.18
CA LYS A 448 -24.15 -28.29 15.90
C LYS A 448 -24.41 -27.47 17.15
N MET A 449 -24.79 -28.09 18.27
CA MET A 449 -24.90 -27.39 19.56
C MET A 449 -23.52 -26.87 20.04
N ARG A 450 -22.45 -27.65 19.85
CA ARG A 450 -21.07 -27.24 20.16
C ARG A 450 -20.61 -26.07 19.29
N GLN A 451 -20.97 -26.06 18.00
CA GLN A 451 -20.71 -24.95 17.07
C GLN A 451 -21.50 -23.68 17.43
N LEU A 452 -22.71 -23.81 17.98
CA LEU A 452 -23.57 -22.67 18.36
C LEU A 452 -23.25 -22.11 19.76
N ALA A 453 -22.75 -22.93 20.69
CA ALA A 453 -22.42 -22.54 22.07
C ALA A 453 -21.53 -21.28 22.25
N PRO A 454 -20.53 -20.95 21.40
CA PRO A 454 -19.71 -19.75 21.60
C PRO A 454 -20.38 -18.44 21.14
N PHE A 455 -21.42 -18.48 20.30
CA PHE A 455 -21.97 -17.26 19.68
C PHE A 455 -22.50 -16.21 20.67
N PRO A 456 -23.21 -16.56 21.77
CA PRO A 456 -23.64 -15.57 22.76
C PRO A 456 -22.47 -14.81 23.39
N ARG A 457 -21.39 -15.51 23.75
CA ARG A 457 -20.17 -14.89 24.32
C ARG A 457 -19.43 -14.01 23.32
N LEU A 458 -19.43 -14.40 22.04
CA LEU A 458 -18.85 -13.59 20.96
C LEU A 458 -19.68 -12.31 20.73
N LEU A 459 -21.01 -12.41 20.80
CA LEU A 459 -21.91 -11.26 20.72
C LEU A 459 -21.72 -10.31 21.92
N GLU A 460 -21.64 -10.84 23.15
CA GLU A 460 -21.31 -10.05 24.36
C GLU A 460 -19.96 -9.32 24.24
N ALA A 461 -18.95 -9.98 23.65
CA ALA A 461 -17.63 -9.40 23.45
C ALA A 461 -17.64 -8.26 22.40
N GLU A 462 -18.31 -8.46 21.25
CA GLU A 462 -18.46 -7.40 20.25
C GLU A 462 -19.38 -6.27 20.74
N GLU A 463 -20.44 -6.56 21.51
CA GLU A 463 -21.24 -5.52 22.18
C GLU A 463 -20.41 -4.68 23.15
N LYS A 464 -19.55 -5.32 23.96
CA LYS A 464 -18.65 -4.62 24.88
C LYS A 464 -17.68 -3.72 24.10
N LYS A 465 -17.05 -4.25 23.05
CA LYS A 465 -16.14 -3.53 22.15
C LYS A 465 -16.82 -2.35 21.45
N VAL A 466 -18.08 -2.49 21.01
CA VAL A 466 -18.89 -1.38 20.48
C VAL A 466 -19.22 -0.34 21.55
N LYS A 467 -19.52 -0.75 22.79
CA LYS A 467 -19.75 0.18 23.92
C LYS A 467 -18.48 0.93 24.31
N GLU A 468 -17.31 0.32 24.21
CA GLU A 468 -16.00 0.93 24.44
C GLU A 468 -15.61 1.90 23.31
N LEU A 469 -15.80 1.51 22.04
CA LEU A 469 -15.58 2.38 20.88
C LEU A 469 -16.49 3.61 20.87
N LYS A 470 -17.77 3.47 21.26
CA LYS A 470 -18.69 4.62 21.41
C LYS A 470 -18.18 5.61 22.46
N LYS A 471 -17.80 5.15 23.65
CA LYS A 471 -17.19 5.99 24.70
C LYS A 471 -15.89 6.66 24.27
N SER A 472 -15.10 5.99 23.42
CA SER A 472 -13.88 6.59 22.85
C SER A 472 -14.21 7.72 21.87
N ASN A 473 -15.14 7.48 20.95
CA ASN A 473 -15.60 8.49 19.99
C ASN A 473 -16.29 9.68 20.66
N GLU A 474 -17.07 9.46 21.71
CA GLU A 474 -17.69 10.51 22.53
C GLU A 474 -16.63 11.47 23.10
N LYS A 475 -15.57 10.93 23.72
CA LYS A 475 -14.43 11.71 24.22
C LYS A 475 -13.70 12.47 23.12
N LEU A 476 -13.37 11.82 22.01
CA LEU A 476 -12.69 12.46 20.87
C LEU A 476 -13.54 13.60 20.27
N LEU A 477 -14.87 13.46 20.26
CA LEU A 477 -15.79 14.52 19.85
C LEU A 477 -15.87 15.67 20.87
N GLU A 478 -15.70 15.42 22.17
CA GLU A 478 -15.59 16.47 23.19
C GLU A 478 -14.24 17.21 23.12
N GLU A 479 -13.14 16.50 22.94
CA GLU A 479 -11.81 17.07 22.72
C GLU A 479 -11.77 17.91 21.43
N LEU A 480 -12.37 17.44 20.34
CA LEU A 480 -12.51 18.21 19.10
C LEU A 480 -13.41 19.45 19.28
N LYS A 481 -14.51 19.36 20.03
CA LYS A 481 -15.34 20.53 20.38
C LYS A 481 -14.58 21.53 21.25
N LYS A 482 -13.65 21.07 22.09
CA LYS A 482 -12.78 21.93 22.92
C LYS A 482 -11.74 22.64 22.05
N SER A 483 -10.98 21.91 21.22
CA SER A 483 -9.98 22.51 20.36
C SER A 483 -10.57 23.49 19.34
N VAL A 484 -11.75 23.20 18.76
CA VAL A 484 -12.46 24.15 17.87
C VAL A 484 -12.86 25.45 18.59
N LYS A 485 -13.19 25.40 19.89
CA LYS A 485 -13.45 26.62 20.70
C LYS A 485 -12.15 27.39 20.96
N GLU A 486 -11.06 26.69 21.27
CA GLU A 486 -9.74 27.28 21.52
C GLU A 486 -9.18 27.95 20.24
N THR A 487 -9.27 27.29 19.09
CA THR A 487 -8.89 27.86 17.78
C THR A 487 -9.70 29.11 17.46
N LYS A 488 -11.03 29.11 17.66
CA LYS A 488 -11.87 30.30 17.42
C LYS A 488 -11.54 31.46 18.38
N ALA A 489 -11.20 31.17 19.63
CA ALA A 489 -10.76 32.20 20.58
C ALA A 489 -9.40 32.80 20.17
N LEU A 490 -8.48 31.99 19.64
CA LEU A 490 -7.21 32.46 19.08
C LEU A 490 -7.39 33.26 17.79
N GLU A 491 -8.31 32.83 16.91
CA GLU A 491 -8.66 33.53 15.67
C GLU A 491 -9.22 34.94 15.96
N ILE A 492 -10.19 35.06 16.87
CA ILE A 492 -10.74 36.36 17.30
C ILE A 492 -9.64 37.23 17.92
N ARG A 493 -8.74 36.64 18.73
CA ARG A 493 -7.61 37.37 19.33
C ARG A 493 -6.61 37.87 18.29
N LEU A 494 -6.33 37.08 17.25
CA LEU A 494 -5.47 37.45 16.14
C LEU A 494 -6.08 38.54 15.27
N GLN A 495 -7.38 38.44 14.94
CA GLN A 495 -8.13 39.48 14.23
C GLN A 495 -8.13 40.80 15.02
N SER A 496 -8.37 40.74 16.34
CA SER A 496 -8.31 41.91 17.23
C SER A 496 -6.90 42.52 17.29
N ALA A 497 -5.86 41.70 17.37
CA ALA A 497 -4.47 42.16 17.34
C ALA A 497 -4.15 42.87 16.01
N HIS A 498 -4.45 42.27 14.86
CA HIS A 498 -4.27 42.90 13.55
C HIS A 498 -5.05 44.21 13.40
N ALA A 499 -6.31 44.26 13.84
CA ALA A 499 -7.09 45.50 13.82
C ALA A 499 -6.43 46.60 14.66
N SER A 500 -5.93 46.27 15.86
CA SER A 500 -5.23 47.23 16.72
C SER A 500 -3.88 47.69 16.15
N GLN A 501 -3.13 46.79 15.50
CA GLN A 501 -1.84 47.08 14.89
C GLN A 501 -2.00 47.93 13.62
N ASN A 502 -2.97 47.61 12.76
CA ASN A 502 -3.27 48.41 11.58
C ASN A 502 -3.72 49.82 11.97
N ALA A 503 -4.58 49.96 12.99
CA ALA A 503 -5.01 51.26 13.50
C ALA A 503 -3.90 52.07 14.21
N ALA A 504 -2.77 51.44 14.57
CA ALA A 504 -1.56 52.12 15.02
C ALA A 504 -0.69 52.55 13.83
N LEU A 505 -0.42 51.64 12.89
CA LEU A 505 0.36 51.90 11.68
C LEU A 505 -0.28 52.97 10.78
N GLU A 506 -1.61 53.01 10.67
CA GLU A 506 -2.33 54.08 9.97
C GLU A 506 -2.13 55.45 10.64
N LYS A 507 -2.03 55.51 11.97
CA LYS A 507 -1.74 56.77 12.69
C LYS A 507 -0.30 57.22 12.47
N GLU A 508 0.66 56.32 12.59
CA GLU A 508 2.08 56.62 12.33
C GLU A 508 2.29 57.05 10.87
N HIS A 509 1.70 56.34 9.91
CA HIS A 509 1.72 56.71 8.49
C HIS A 509 1.12 58.11 8.24
N ASN A 510 -0.02 58.42 8.87
CA ASN A 510 -0.66 59.72 8.71
C ASN A 510 0.13 60.85 9.40
N LEU A 511 0.79 60.60 10.53
CA LEU A 511 1.71 61.54 11.16
C LEU A 511 2.93 61.81 10.29
N LEU A 512 3.64 60.76 9.85
CA LEU A 512 4.79 60.85 8.94
C LEU A 512 4.43 61.56 7.63
N LYS A 513 3.21 61.36 7.11
CA LYS A 513 2.72 62.09 5.93
C LYS A 513 2.60 63.60 6.20
N VAL A 514 2.05 63.99 7.35
CA VAL A 514 1.93 65.41 7.75
C VAL A 514 3.32 66.03 7.98
N GLU A 515 4.23 65.32 8.63
CA GLU A 515 5.63 65.76 8.81
C GLU A 515 6.34 65.94 7.46
N MET A 516 6.18 65.01 6.52
CA MET A 516 6.70 65.11 5.15
C MET A 516 6.10 66.28 4.37
N GLU A 517 4.83 66.64 4.60
CA GLU A 517 4.20 67.82 4.01
C GLU A 517 4.73 69.13 4.65
N GLN A 518 4.97 69.15 5.96
CA GLN A 518 5.59 70.29 6.66
C GLN A 518 7.03 70.55 6.17
N VAL A 519 7.89 69.53 6.15
CA VAL A 519 9.28 69.63 5.68
C VAL A 519 9.34 70.08 4.21
N ARG A 520 8.39 69.65 3.37
CA ARG A 520 8.29 70.14 1.97
C ARG A 520 7.94 71.63 1.90
N GLU A 521 7.08 72.14 2.76
CA GLU A 521 6.80 73.59 2.83
C GLU A 521 7.95 74.40 3.44
N GLU A 522 8.73 73.82 4.35
CA GLU A 522 9.96 74.45 4.85
C GLU A 522 11.05 74.55 3.78
N ILE A 523 11.29 73.47 3.03
CA ILE A 523 12.21 73.49 1.87
C ILE A 523 11.77 74.53 0.82
N LYS A 524 10.46 74.68 0.56
CA LYS A 524 9.93 75.73 -0.33
C LYS A 524 10.16 77.14 0.22
N LYS A 525 10.08 77.36 1.54
CA LYS A 525 10.36 78.66 2.18
C LYS A 525 11.85 79.00 2.10
N GLU A 526 12.74 78.05 2.43
CA GLU A 526 14.18 78.28 2.36
C GLU A 526 14.67 78.44 0.91
N SER A 527 14.11 77.71 -0.07
CA SER A 527 14.40 77.96 -1.49
C SER A 527 14.09 79.41 -1.88
N LYS A 528 12.90 79.93 -1.52
CA LYS A 528 12.52 81.32 -1.82
C LYS A 528 13.44 82.35 -1.15
N LYS A 529 13.88 82.10 0.09
CA LYS A 529 14.88 82.95 0.76
C LYS A 529 16.23 82.90 0.06
N TYR A 530 16.68 81.71 -0.34
CA TYR A 530 17.93 81.51 -1.07
C TYR A 530 17.91 82.25 -2.42
N ASP A 531 16.81 82.15 -3.17
CA ASP A 531 16.62 82.88 -4.43
C ASP A 531 16.62 84.40 -4.19
N GLN A 532 15.94 84.91 -3.15
CA GLN A 532 15.97 86.33 -2.78
C GLN A 532 17.37 86.83 -2.37
N ILE A 533 18.11 86.06 -1.57
CA ILE A 533 19.49 86.40 -1.16
C ILE A 533 20.43 86.38 -2.37
N LYS A 534 20.22 85.44 -3.30
CA LYS A 534 20.96 85.35 -4.56
C LYS A 534 20.67 86.52 -5.49
N GLU A 535 19.41 86.97 -5.60
CA GLU A 535 19.03 88.19 -6.33
C GLU A 535 19.66 89.44 -5.70
N GLN A 536 19.64 89.57 -4.37
CA GLN A 536 20.31 90.66 -3.64
C GLN A 536 21.84 90.64 -3.86
N LEU A 537 22.47 89.46 -3.81
CA LEU A 537 23.89 89.31 -4.07
C LEU A 537 24.27 89.74 -5.49
N VAL A 538 23.45 89.39 -6.49
CA VAL A 538 23.65 89.84 -7.88
C VAL A 538 23.44 91.35 -8.02
N ALA A 539 22.45 91.92 -7.33
CA ALA A 539 22.20 93.36 -7.33
C ALA A 539 23.38 94.14 -6.73
N SER A 540 23.85 93.78 -5.52
CA SER A 540 24.98 94.48 -4.90
C SER A 540 26.33 94.18 -5.56
N GLN A 541 26.51 93.00 -6.19
CA GLN A 541 27.66 92.76 -7.07
C GLN A 541 27.66 93.73 -8.25
N LYS A 542 26.50 93.96 -8.88
CA LYS A 542 26.35 94.95 -9.94
C LYS A 542 26.59 96.38 -9.44
N GLU A 543 26.07 96.76 -8.28
CA GLU A 543 26.34 98.09 -7.68
C GLU A 543 27.85 98.31 -7.45
N VAL A 544 28.57 97.28 -6.99
CA VAL A 544 30.05 97.32 -6.87
C VAL A 544 30.73 97.45 -8.23
N GLU A 545 30.23 96.82 -9.28
CA GLU A 545 30.75 96.96 -10.65
C GLU A 545 30.45 98.34 -11.27
N ASP A 546 29.24 98.87 -11.09
CA ASP A 546 28.84 100.22 -11.50
C ASP A 546 29.69 101.28 -10.76
N VAL A 547 29.91 101.14 -9.45
CA VAL A 547 30.80 102.01 -8.66
C VAL A 547 32.27 101.88 -9.08
N ARG A 548 32.76 100.68 -9.41
CA ARG A 548 34.11 100.48 -9.97
C ARG A 548 34.25 101.16 -11.34
N ALA A 549 33.23 101.08 -12.19
CA ALA A 549 33.22 101.73 -13.50
C ALA A 549 33.20 103.26 -13.40
N GLU A 550 32.39 103.85 -12.52
CA GLU A 550 32.43 105.30 -12.25
C GLU A 550 33.74 105.73 -11.60
N THR A 551 34.29 104.95 -10.67
CA THR A 551 35.61 105.22 -10.06
C THR A 551 36.70 105.23 -11.14
N ALA A 552 36.68 104.29 -12.09
CA ALA A 552 37.61 104.27 -13.22
C ALA A 552 37.43 105.50 -14.14
N LYS A 553 36.20 105.94 -14.43
CA LYS A 553 35.92 107.17 -15.19
C LYS A 553 36.42 108.42 -14.47
N ILE A 554 36.27 108.49 -13.15
CA ILE A 554 36.77 109.59 -12.32
C ILE A 554 38.31 109.61 -12.31
N ILE A 555 38.96 108.45 -12.16
CA ILE A 555 40.42 108.32 -12.22
C ILE A 555 40.95 108.76 -13.60
N ALA A 556 40.30 108.33 -14.70
CA ALA A 556 40.66 108.76 -16.05
C ALA A 556 40.56 110.29 -16.20
N ARG A 557 39.38 110.88 -15.94
CA ARG A 557 39.15 112.33 -16.00
C ARG A 557 40.12 113.13 -15.13
N THR A 558 40.51 112.60 -13.96
CA THR A 558 41.46 113.27 -13.06
C THR A 558 42.90 113.17 -13.56
N LYS A 559 43.28 112.03 -14.13
CA LYS A 559 44.57 111.83 -14.81
C LYS A 559 44.69 112.75 -16.03
N ASP A 560 43.64 112.88 -16.83
CA ASP A 560 43.62 113.68 -18.04
C ASP A 560 43.81 115.17 -17.69
N ARG A 561 43.03 115.71 -16.74
CA ARG A 561 43.26 117.07 -16.19
C ARG A 561 44.67 117.24 -15.64
N ALA A 562 45.18 116.30 -14.84
CA ALA A 562 46.53 116.38 -14.30
C ALA A 562 47.63 116.29 -15.39
N GLN A 563 47.29 115.81 -16.60
CA GLN A 563 48.17 115.83 -17.77
C GLN A 563 48.04 117.15 -18.54
N GLU A 564 46.84 117.73 -18.64
CA GLU A 564 46.59 119.08 -19.15
C GLU A 564 47.29 120.15 -18.29
N ASP A 565 47.15 120.10 -16.96
CA ASP A 565 47.82 120.97 -15.99
C ASP A 565 49.34 120.91 -16.13
N ARG A 566 49.90 119.69 -16.29
CA ARG A 566 51.34 119.49 -16.54
C ARG A 566 51.78 120.06 -17.88
N ALA A 567 50.98 119.89 -18.93
CA ALA A 567 51.28 120.46 -20.25
C ALA A 567 51.23 122.00 -20.21
N ALA A 568 50.25 122.59 -19.52
CA ALA A 568 50.12 124.02 -19.32
C ALA A 568 51.29 124.59 -18.49
N ALA A 569 51.64 123.96 -17.37
CA ALA A 569 52.78 124.35 -16.55
C ALA A 569 54.13 124.22 -17.30
N GLN A 570 54.30 123.17 -18.10
CA GLN A 570 55.49 123.02 -18.95
C GLN A 570 55.52 124.05 -20.10
N ALA A 571 54.38 124.41 -20.68
CA ALA A 571 54.30 125.48 -21.67
C ALA A 571 54.62 126.85 -21.05
N GLN A 572 54.12 127.14 -19.85
CA GLN A 572 54.47 128.35 -19.09
C GLN A 572 55.96 128.39 -18.75
N LYS A 573 56.54 127.26 -18.32
CA LYS A 573 57.98 127.13 -18.11
C LYS A 573 58.77 127.43 -19.39
N ASN A 574 58.42 126.82 -20.52
CA ASN A 574 59.08 127.07 -21.80
C ASN A 574 58.98 128.55 -22.23
N ALA A 575 57.85 129.21 -21.96
CA ALA A 575 57.66 130.63 -22.25
C ALA A 575 58.55 131.52 -21.35
N LEU A 576 58.67 131.22 -20.06
CA LEU A 576 59.57 131.91 -19.14
C LEU A 576 61.05 131.65 -19.45
N GLU A 577 61.41 130.46 -19.91
CA GLU A 577 62.76 130.14 -20.40
C GLU A 577 63.10 130.92 -21.67
N LEU A 578 62.12 131.09 -22.59
CA LEU A 578 62.26 131.92 -23.79
C LEU A 578 62.36 133.42 -23.44
N GLU A 579 61.58 133.92 -22.49
CA GLU A 579 61.66 135.30 -22.01
C GLU A 579 62.98 135.57 -21.27
N LEU A 580 63.46 134.63 -20.45
CA LEU A 580 64.78 134.69 -19.82
C LEU A 580 65.90 134.70 -20.88
N ALA A 581 65.80 133.89 -21.94
CA ALA A 581 66.74 133.89 -23.05
C ALA A 581 66.72 135.23 -23.81
N LYS A 582 65.54 135.79 -24.08
CA LYS A 582 65.34 137.12 -24.69
C LYS A 582 65.91 138.24 -23.81
N SER A 583 65.70 138.18 -22.50
CA SER A 583 66.23 139.12 -21.52
C SER A 583 67.77 139.06 -21.46
N ARG A 584 68.35 137.85 -21.44
CA ARG A 584 69.81 137.62 -21.55
C ARG A 584 70.37 138.16 -22.86
N ALA A 585 69.68 137.97 -23.99
CA ALA A 585 70.10 138.51 -25.28
C ALA A 585 70.08 140.07 -25.30
N ASN A 586 69.00 140.69 -24.80
CA ASN A 586 68.91 142.15 -24.65
C ASN A 586 69.99 142.72 -23.71
N ALA A 587 70.29 142.02 -22.61
CA ALA A 587 71.36 142.38 -21.70
C ALA A 587 72.74 142.28 -22.38
N ALA A 588 73.01 141.21 -23.14
CA ALA A 588 74.23 141.05 -23.91
C ALA A 588 74.41 142.15 -24.98
N VAL A 589 73.33 142.55 -25.69
CA VAL A 589 73.35 143.68 -26.62
C VAL A 589 73.65 145.00 -25.89
N THR A 590 73.07 145.21 -24.71
CA THR A 590 73.27 146.43 -23.91
C THR A 590 74.69 146.52 -23.35
N ILE A 591 75.26 145.38 -22.92
CA ILE A 591 76.67 145.26 -22.53
C ILE A 591 77.57 145.52 -23.73
N GLY A 592 77.31 144.91 -24.90
CA GLY A 592 78.07 145.13 -26.12
C GLY A 592 78.07 146.60 -26.57
N ASN A 593 76.93 147.29 -26.47
CA ASN A 593 76.83 148.73 -26.74
C ASN A 593 77.65 149.57 -25.74
N ARG A 594 77.60 149.22 -24.44
CA ARG A 594 78.44 149.86 -23.41
C ARG A 594 79.93 149.61 -23.65
N GLU A 595 80.33 148.41 -24.05
CA GLU A 595 81.72 148.06 -24.37
C GLU A 595 82.21 148.72 -25.66
N ALA A 596 81.33 148.94 -26.64
CA ALA A 596 81.63 149.73 -27.83
C ALA A 596 81.90 151.20 -27.45
N ALA A 597 81.01 151.81 -26.67
CA ALA A 597 81.20 153.18 -26.18
C ALA A 597 82.47 153.33 -25.30
N LEU A 598 82.78 152.34 -24.44
CA LEU A 598 84.02 152.33 -23.66
C LEU A 598 85.27 152.21 -24.54
N ARG A 599 85.25 151.39 -25.59
CA ARG A 599 86.35 151.30 -26.57
C ARG A 599 86.51 152.59 -27.37
N GLU A 600 85.42 153.24 -27.76
CA GLU A 600 85.46 154.53 -28.44
C GLU A 600 86.04 155.62 -27.54
N MET A 601 85.60 155.69 -26.28
CA MET A 601 86.12 156.65 -25.30
C MET A 601 87.60 156.39 -24.96
N GLN A 602 88.03 155.12 -24.88
CA GLN A 602 89.44 154.75 -24.77
C GLN A 602 90.25 155.12 -26.02
N GLY A 603 89.68 154.99 -27.22
CA GLY A 603 90.28 155.45 -28.47
C GLY A 603 90.50 156.97 -28.47
N GLN A 604 89.50 157.75 -28.03
CA GLN A 604 89.62 159.20 -27.86
C GLN A 604 90.70 159.57 -26.84
N ILE A 605 90.79 158.86 -25.70
CA ILE A 605 91.88 159.02 -24.73
C ILE A 605 93.25 158.70 -25.35
N GLY A 606 93.34 157.67 -26.21
CA GLY A 606 94.56 157.33 -26.95
C GLY A 606 95.01 158.44 -27.90
N VAL A 607 94.07 159.01 -28.67
CA VAL A 607 94.33 160.15 -29.58
C VAL A 607 94.77 161.39 -28.80
N LEU A 608 94.11 161.71 -27.69
CA LEU A 608 94.49 162.83 -26.80
C LEU A 608 95.87 162.60 -26.15
N SER A 609 96.20 161.35 -25.78
CA SER A 609 97.50 161.00 -25.21
C SER A 609 98.62 161.09 -26.25
N SER A 610 98.37 160.71 -27.50
CA SER A 610 99.31 160.94 -28.62
C SER A 610 99.53 162.43 -28.83
N SER A 611 98.46 163.21 -28.95
CA SER A 611 98.52 164.67 -29.13
C SER A 611 99.28 165.38 -27.99
N PHE A 612 99.09 164.93 -26.74
CA PHE A 612 99.84 165.43 -25.59
C PHE A 612 101.33 165.05 -25.64
N ASN A 613 101.65 163.83 -26.07
CA ASN A 613 103.03 163.38 -26.24
C ASN A 613 103.75 164.13 -27.38
N ASP A 614 103.06 164.39 -28.50
CA ASP A 614 103.57 165.22 -29.60
C ASP A 614 103.84 166.66 -29.13
N ALA A 615 102.94 167.23 -28.32
CA ALA A 615 103.16 168.54 -27.69
C ALA A 615 104.35 168.53 -26.70
N GLN A 616 104.54 167.46 -25.91
CA GLN A 616 105.72 167.31 -25.07
C GLN A 616 107.03 167.21 -25.88
N MET A 617 107.02 166.51 -27.02
CA MET A 617 108.17 166.44 -27.93
C MET A 617 108.49 167.81 -28.55
N GLN A 618 107.49 168.61 -28.91
CA GLN A 618 107.70 170.00 -29.34
C GLN A 618 108.31 170.85 -28.21
N ILE A 619 107.84 170.71 -26.97
CA ILE A 619 108.39 171.42 -25.80
C ILE A 619 109.86 171.02 -25.53
N GLN A 620 110.22 169.74 -25.69
CA GLN A 620 111.62 169.31 -25.58
C GLN A 620 112.50 169.87 -26.71
N SER A 621 112.02 169.85 -27.94
CA SER A 621 112.72 170.41 -29.11
C SER A 621 112.99 171.92 -28.94
N LEU A 622 111.98 172.69 -28.54
CA LEU A 622 112.11 174.14 -28.29
C LEU A 622 113.05 174.44 -27.12
N ARG A 623 113.06 173.61 -26.06
CA ARG A 623 114.04 173.74 -24.96
C ARG A 623 115.47 173.50 -25.43
N HIS A 624 115.70 172.50 -26.29
CA HIS A 624 117.03 172.22 -26.84
C HIS A 624 117.52 173.35 -27.75
N GLN A 625 116.65 173.90 -28.60
CA GLN A 625 116.96 175.08 -29.43
C GLN A 625 117.30 176.31 -28.59
N LEU A 626 116.66 176.51 -27.44
CA LEU A 626 116.99 177.58 -26.50
C LEU A 626 118.38 177.40 -25.88
N THR A 627 118.78 176.17 -25.53
CA THR A 627 120.13 175.89 -25.01
C THR A 627 121.21 176.26 -26.03
N CYS A 628 121.08 175.79 -27.28
CA CYS A 628 122.06 176.05 -28.34
C CYS A 628 122.23 177.55 -28.69
N LEU A 629 121.29 178.42 -28.31
CA LEU A 629 121.34 179.86 -28.56
C LEU A 629 121.89 180.69 -27.39
N GLN A 630 122.20 180.08 -26.24
CA GLN A 630 122.79 180.79 -25.09
C GLN A 630 124.33 180.74 -25.05
N ASP A 631 124.95 179.69 -25.59
CA ASP A 631 126.40 179.47 -25.45
C ASP A 631 127.25 180.29 -26.45
N ASP A 632 126.65 180.80 -27.52
CA ASP A 632 127.35 181.20 -28.76
C ASP A 632 127.69 182.70 -28.87
N LYS A 633 127.73 183.45 -27.75
CA LYS A 633 127.85 184.94 -27.80
C LYS A 633 128.81 185.66 -26.86
N TYR A 634 129.71 184.98 -26.18
CA TYR A 634 130.88 185.62 -25.52
C TYR A 634 132.12 184.73 -25.52
N GLY A 635 133.20 185.15 -26.21
CA GLY A 635 134.54 184.83 -25.69
C GLY A 635 135.70 184.40 -26.59
N SER A 636 135.84 184.83 -27.85
CA SER A 636 137.19 184.90 -28.48
C SER A 636 137.21 185.79 -29.73
N ASP A 637 138.34 186.48 -29.94
CA ASP A 637 138.67 187.19 -31.18
C ASP A 637 140.01 186.65 -31.72
N SER A 638 140.00 186.20 -32.97
CA SER A 638 141.15 185.80 -33.80
C SER A 638 141.99 184.59 -33.28
N ARG A 639 142.35 183.58 -34.09
CA ARG A 639 142.29 183.39 -35.56
C ARG A 639 141.81 181.96 -35.87
N ALA A 640 141.23 181.66 -37.04
CA ALA A 640 141.04 182.47 -38.25
C ALA A 640 139.63 182.26 -38.83
#